data_AF-G7CK60-F1
#
_entry.id   AF-G7CK60-F1
#
_cell.length_a   1.000
_cell.length_b   1.000
_cell.length_c   1.000
_cell.angle_alpha   90.00
_cell.angle_beta   90.00
_cell.angle_gamma   90.00
#
_symmetry.space_group_name_H-M   'P 1'
#
loop_
_entity.id
_entity.type
_entity.pdbx_description
1 polymer ?
#
loop_
_entity_poly.entity_id
_entity_poly.type
_entity_poly.pdbx_seq_one_letter_code
_entity_poly.pdbx_strand_id
1 'polypeptide(L)'
;MRWVTYRTGDGDRAGVVVDETIHAMPPGTELIDLVALGADGLRDAGERALRDPSEVVPLSDVVLRAPIPRPPAIRDCLCFLDHMRNCQEALGGGRVLKDAWYRIPAFYFANPSAVFGPYDDVPTAPGSAWQDFELEIAAVIGTGGADLTVAEAEQAIIGYTIFNDWSARDLQSLESQLGIGQAKGKDSGITLGPYLVTPDELDEFRTDGRLDLTVTALVNGEVIGSGSTAAMDWTFAEVISYASRGVFLHPGEVFGSGTVPTCTLVEHLDMTDLAGFRGWLSDGDEVTLQVQGLGETRQTVRHRPAPTLLPPRPNPDAAPAPARVNPAPAKVPYRRGLHQVGENVWAWTLPDGGYGWSNAGLVAGEGASLLVDTLFDLTLTREMLDAMQSITQRAPITDMVITHCNGDHTHGNQLLDPSVRIIAAKETKDEIDHEMAPSMLALAQTGDLGPIATTYARDRFGHFDFSGITIRNADHTFDKRLDLEVGGRQVTLLNLGPAHTAADTVIHIPDAGVLFGGDLLFIGCTPIVWGGPIANWIAACDTMLALDAPTVVPGHGPITGPEGIHAVRDYFEYITEQADDAHRRGLSFIEAADTIDLGPYANWLDAERVVVNVYQRYRELDPDTPQLGVITLLTMQAEWHAKRGAR
;
A
#
# COMPACT_ATOMS: atom_id res chain seq x y z
N MET A 1 20.20 33.09 -13.95
CA MET A 1 18.79 33.50 -13.98
C MET A 1 17.85 32.36 -13.57
N ARG A 2 16.70 32.69 -12.99
CA ARG A 2 15.61 31.76 -12.67
C ARG A 2 14.45 31.97 -13.64
N TRP A 3 14.09 30.95 -14.40
CA TRP A 3 13.01 30.98 -15.39
C TRP A 3 11.77 30.23 -14.92
N VAL A 4 10.60 30.76 -15.25
CA VAL A 4 9.29 30.13 -14.98
C VAL A 4 8.45 30.03 -16.25
N THR A 5 7.53 29.07 -16.23
CA THR A 5 6.35 29.06 -17.09
C THR A 5 5.12 29.15 -16.19
N TYR A 6 4.18 30.05 -16.50
CA TYR A 6 2.99 30.27 -15.69
C TYR A 6 1.74 30.45 -16.55
N ARG A 7 0.58 30.09 -15.99
CA ARG A 7 -0.70 30.13 -16.70
C ARG A 7 -1.26 31.55 -16.75
N THR A 8 -1.69 31.99 -17.93
CA THR A 8 -2.43 33.25 -18.12
C THR A 8 -3.77 33.00 -18.83
N GLY A 9 -4.60 34.04 -18.99
CA GLY A 9 -5.90 33.93 -19.67
C GLY A 9 -5.81 33.53 -21.15
N ASP A 10 -4.67 33.82 -21.81
CA ASP A 10 -4.46 33.57 -23.24
C ASP A 10 -3.50 32.39 -23.52
N GLY A 11 -3.13 31.63 -22.48
CA GLY A 11 -2.19 30.50 -22.55
C GLY A 11 -1.02 30.61 -21.58
N ASP A 12 -0.11 29.64 -21.63
CA ASP A 12 1.11 29.64 -20.81
C ASP A 12 2.08 30.74 -21.28
N ARG A 13 2.82 31.34 -20.35
CA ARG A 13 3.79 32.41 -20.62
C ARG A 13 5.10 32.16 -19.87
N ALA A 14 6.23 32.43 -20.53
CA ALA A 14 7.55 32.38 -19.91
C ALA A 14 7.94 33.71 -19.25
N GLY A 15 8.80 33.66 -18.23
CA GLY A 15 9.36 34.87 -17.61
C GLY A 15 10.57 34.59 -16.73
N VAL A 16 11.28 35.66 -16.35
CA VAL A 16 12.41 35.61 -15.41
C VAL A 16 11.96 36.09 -14.04
N VAL A 17 12.34 35.37 -12.99
CA VAL A 17 12.02 35.73 -11.60
C VAL A 17 13.16 36.51 -10.97
N VAL A 18 12.83 37.67 -10.41
CA VAL A 18 13.70 38.48 -9.54
C VAL A 18 12.86 39.03 -8.39
N ASP A 19 13.33 38.90 -7.15
CA ASP A 19 12.68 39.41 -5.94
C ASP A 19 11.17 39.08 -5.86
N GLU A 20 10.80 37.81 -6.06
CA GLU A 20 9.40 37.32 -6.05
C GLU A 20 8.48 37.95 -7.10
N THR A 21 9.05 38.56 -8.14
CA THR A 21 8.32 39.11 -9.28
C THR A 21 8.76 38.48 -10.59
N ILE A 22 7.79 38.25 -11.48
CA ILE A 22 8.00 37.71 -12.81
C ILE A 22 8.09 38.84 -13.81
N HIS A 23 9.20 38.93 -14.49
CA HIS A 23 9.41 39.77 -15.67
C HIS A 23 9.05 38.97 -16.92
N ALA A 24 7.85 39.23 -17.45
CA ALA A 24 7.23 38.38 -18.46
C ALA A 24 7.80 38.60 -19.87
N MET A 25 7.97 37.49 -20.60
CA MET A 25 8.21 37.51 -22.03
C MET A 25 6.94 37.92 -22.81
N PRO A 26 7.06 38.34 -24.08
CA PRO A 26 5.90 38.60 -24.93
C PRO A 26 4.97 37.38 -25.05
N PRO A 27 3.64 37.59 -25.17
CA PRO A 27 2.68 36.50 -25.40
C PRO A 27 3.09 35.59 -26.56
N GLY A 28 2.93 34.27 -26.39
CA GLY A 28 3.33 33.27 -27.38
C GLY A 28 4.80 32.88 -27.36
N THR A 29 5.61 33.42 -26.43
CA THR A 29 6.98 32.96 -26.21
C THR A 29 7.00 31.81 -25.22
N GLU A 30 7.34 30.60 -25.68
CA GLU A 30 7.49 29.42 -24.82
C GLU A 30 8.93 29.31 -24.30
N LEU A 31 9.12 28.83 -23.06
CA LEU A 31 10.47 28.69 -22.48
C LEU A 31 11.34 27.70 -23.28
N ILE A 32 10.74 26.67 -23.85
CA ILE A 32 11.47 25.68 -24.66
C ILE A 32 12.09 26.30 -25.93
N ASP A 33 11.43 27.29 -26.53
CA ASP A 33 11.97 28.01 -27.69
C ASP A 33 13.19 28.85 -27.30
N LEU A 34 13.16 29.45 -26.10
CA LEU A 34 14.29 30.21 -25.56
C LEU A 34 15.46 29.29 -25.20
N VAL A 35 15.17 28.11 -24.65
CA VAL A 35 16.16 27.07 -24.37
C VAL A 35 16.86 26.61 -25.65
N ALA A 36 16.13 26.51 -26.77
CA ALA A 36 16.69 26.15 -28.07
C ALA A 36 17.64 27.21 -28.67
N LEU A 37 17.67 28.43 -28.13
CA LEU A 37 18.64 29.47 -28.52
C LEU A 37 20.03 29.26 -27.88
N GLY A 38 20.18 28.28 -26.99
CA GLY A 38 21.41 28.03 -26.23
C GLY A 38 21.62 29.05 -25.11
N ALA A 39 22.72 28.88 -24.35
CA ALA A 39 22.97 29.64 -23.12
C ALA A 39 23.03 31.17 -23.33
N ASP A 40 23.73 31.63 -24.36
CA ASP A 40 23.83 33.06 -24.68
C ASP A 40 22.48 33.64 -25.11
N GLY A 41 21.73 32.92 -25.95
CA GLY A 41 20.41 33.35 -26.42
C GLY A 41 19.38 33.41 -25.30
N LEU A 42 19.39 32.43 -24.38
CA LEU A 42 18.54 32.43 -23.18
C LEU A 42 18.91 33.61 -22.27
N ARG A 43 20.20 33.83 -21.99
CA ARG A 43 20.68 34.96 -21.19
C ARG A 43 20.23 36.29 -21.77
N ASP A 44 20.47 36.50 -23.06
CA ASP A 44 20.07 37.70 -23.79
C ASP A 44 18.56 37.94 -23.73
N ALA A 45 17.75 36.88 -23.82
CA ALA A 45 16.30 36.97 -23.69
C ALA A 45 15.90 37.38 -22.27
N GLY A 46 16.55 36.83 -21.25
CA GLY A 46 16.29 37.17 -19.86
C GLY A 46 16.67 38.60 -19.52
N GLU A 47 17.85 39.07 -19.96
CA GLU A 47 18.26 40.47 -19.79
C GLU A 47 17.30 41.45 -20.45
N ARG A 48 16.73 41.08 -21.61
CA ARG A 48 15.67 41.87 -22.26
C ARG A 48 14.40 41.89 -21.44
N ALA A 49 13.95 40.74 -20.92
CA ALA A 49 12.77 40.67 -20.07
C ALA A 49 12.91 41.53 -18.81
N LEU A 50 14.10 41.54 -18.19
CA LEU A 50 14.37 42.38 -17.02
C LEU A 50 14.38 43.88 -17.34
N ARG A 51 14.83 44.26 -18.54
CA ARG A 51 14.95 45.67 -18.97
C ARG A 51 13.64 46.25 -19.49
N ASP A 52 12.89 45.48 -20.26
CA ASP A 52 11.65 45.89 -20.94
C ASP A 52 10.64 44.72 -20.94
N PRO A 53 10.09 44.36 -19.77
CA PRO A 53 9.14 43.27 -19.64
C PRO A 53 7.82 43.61 -20.33
N SER A 54 7.16 42.60 -20.92
CA SER A 54 5.78 42.79 -21.42
C SER A 54 4.80 43.03 -20.28
N GLU A 55 5.10 42.47 -19.10
CA GLU A 55 4.34 42.62 -17.87
C GLU A 55 5.24 42.30 -16.67
N VAL A 56 5.00 42.93 -15.52
CA VAL A 56 5.61 42.56 -14.25
C VAL A 56 4.50 42.10 -13.31
N VAL A 57 4.57 40.85 -12.86
CA VAL A 57 3.52 40.22 -12.05
C VAL A 57 4.13 39.62 -10.79
N PRO A 58 3.51 39.79 -9.60
CA PRO A 58 3.94 39.07 -8.41
C PRO A 58 3.84 37.56 -8.62
N LEU A 59 4.84 36.81 -8.15
CA LEU A 59 4.85 35.34 -8.25
C LEU A 59 3.64 34.71 -7.54
N SER A 60 3.19 35.33 -6.44
CA SER A 60 2.00 34.91 -5.67
C SER A 60 0.68 35.01 -6.43
N ASP A 61 0.64 35.80 -7.49
CA ASP A 61 -0.60 36.14 -8.19
C ASP A 61 -0.84 35.23 -9.41
N VAL A 62 0.07 34.28 -9.67
CA VAL A 62 0.02 33.37 -10.82
C VAL A 62 0.00 31.91 -10.40
N VAL A 63 -0.44 31.05 -11.32
CA VAL A 63 -0.31 29.60 -11.18
C VAL A 63 0.87 29.14 -12.01
N LEU A 64 1.93 28.68 -11.35
CA LEU A 64 3.10 28.12 -12.01
C LEU A 64 2.76 26.78 -12.68
N ARG A 65 3.38 26.57 -13.83
CA ARG A 65 3.45 25.29 -14.54
C ARG A 65 4.84 24.71 -14.34
N ALA A 66 5.06 23.47 -14.78
CA ALA A 66 6.41 22.98 -14.95
C ALA A 66 7.20 23.94 -15.86
N PRO A 67 8.50 24.22 -15.60
CA PRO A 67 9.28 25.13 -16.43
C PRO A 67 9.23 24.76 -17.92
N ILE A 68 9.30 23.45 -18.22
CA ILE A 68 9.03 22.88 -19.54
C ILE A 68 7.83 21.93 -19.40
N PRO A 69 6.60 22.39 -19.68
CA PRO A 69 5.39 21.57 -19.47
C PRO A 69 5.30 20.33 -20.39
N ARG A 70 6.01 20.37 -21.53
CA ARG A 70 5.96 19.32 -22.57
C ARG A 70 7.40 19.06 -23.07
N PRO A 71 8.27 18.45 -22.24
CA PRO A 71 9.63 18.17 -22.66
C PRO A 71 9.62 17.15 -23.83
N PRO A 72 10.54 17.24 -24.80
CA PRO A 72 10.58 16.32 -25.94
C PRO A 72 10.81 14.87 -25.53
N ALA A 73 11.61 14.66 -24.48
CA ALA A 73 11.84 13.39 -23.83
C ALA A 73 12.24 13.63 -22.37
N ILE A 74 11.97 12.63 -21.53
CA ILE A 74 12.46 12.57 -20.15
C ILE A 74 13.21 11.25 -20.00
N ARG A 75 14.47 11.33 -19.57
CA ARG A 75 15.27 10.17 -19.18
C ARG A 75 15.58 10.29 -17.71
N ASP A 76 14.94 9.47 -16.91
CA ASP A 76 15.23 9.46 -15.50
C ASP A 76 16.36 8.49 -15.18
N CYS A 77 17.38 8.97 -14.48
CA CYS A 77 18.67 8.32 -14.31
C CYS A 77 18.78 7.67 -12.93
N LEU A 78 19.84 6.89 -12.71
CA LEU A 78 20.08 6.23 -11.42
C LEU A 78 21.50 6.56 -10.96
N CYS A 79 21.74 7.85 -10.71
CA CYS A 79 23.08 8.37 -10.40
C CYS A 79 23.54 8.08 -8.97
N PHE A 80 22.63 7.74 -8.07
CA PHE A 80 22.93 7.43 -6.67
C PHE A 80 22.89 5.91 -6.43
N LEU A 81 24.05 5.27 -6.31
CA LEU A 81 24.12 3.84 -6.07
C LEU A 81 23.67 3.46 -4.66
N ASP A 82 23.78 4.37 -3.68
CA ASP A 82 23.27 4.13 -2.33
C ASP A 82 21.74 4.05 -2.28
N HIS A 83 21.02 4.83 -3.09
CA HIS A 83 19.57 4.68 -3.25
C HIS A 83 19.21 3.26 -3.70
N MET A 84 19.95 2.71 -4.69
CA MET A 84 19.75 1.34 -5.15
C MET A 84 20.04 0.30 -4.06
N ARG A 85 21.08 0.51 -3.25
CA ARG A 85 21.42 -0.38 -2.13
C ARG A 85 20.33 -0.36 -1.06
N ASN A 86 19.84 0.82 -0.71
CA ASN A 86 18.79 1.00 0.28
C ASN A 86 17.48 0.35 -0.18
N CYS A 87 17.07 0.54 -1.44
CA CYS A 87 15.90 -0.12 -2.00
C CYS A 87 16.03 -1.67 -2.02
N GLN A 88 17.20 -2.20 -2.36
CA GLN A 88 17.42 -3.66 -2.32
C GLN A 88 17.28 -4.22 -0.91
N GLU A 89 17.86 -3.54 0.09
CA GLU A 89 17.77 -3.94 1.49
C GLU A 89 16.33 -3.85 2.02
N ALA A 90 15.64 -2.74 1.75
CA ALA A 90 14.25 -2.53 2.14
C ALA A 90 13.29 -3.61 1.60
N LEU A 91 13.60 -4.16 0.42
CA LEU A 91 12.84 -5.24 -0.21
C LEU A 91 13.35 -6.65 0.16
N GLY A 92 14.16 -6.77 1.22
CA GLY A 92 14.65 -8.05 1.75
C GLY A 92 15.85 -8.65 1.00
N GLY A 93 16.43 -7.89 0.06
CA GLY A 93 17.69 -8.22 -0.59
C GLY A 93 18.91 -7.81 0.24
N GLY A 94 20.12 -8.04 -0.31
CA GLY A 94 21.36 -7.51 0.25
C GLY A 94 21.77 -6.19 -0.40
N ARG A 95 22.72 -5.47 0.20
CA ARG A 95 23.25 -4.20 -0.35
C ARG A 95 24.29 -4.37 -1.48
N VAL A 96 24.44 -5.56 -2.04
CA VAL A 96 25.47 -5.86 -3.05
C VAL A 96 24.91 -5.65 -4.46
N LEU A 97 25.35 -4.57 -5.11
CA LEU A 97 25.02 -4.29 -6.49
C LEU A 97 25.80 -5.19 -7.46
N LYS A 98 25.15 -5.58 -8.57
CA LYS A 98 25.79 -6.29 -9.69
C LYS A 98 26.87 -5.42 -10.36
N ASP A 99 27.90 -6.05 -10.92
CA ASP A 99 29.03 -5.39 -11.61
C ASP A 99 28.62 -4.35 -12.66
N ALA A 100 27.48 -4.57 -13.34
CA ALA A 100 26.97 -3.67 -14.38
C ALA A 100 26.76 -2.23 -13.88
N TRP A 101 26.36 -2.03 -12.62
CA TRP A 101 26.12 -0.70 -12.01
C TRP A 101 27.36 0.20 -11.99
N TYR A 102 28.55 -0.39 -11.99
CA TYR A 102 29.84 0.32 -11.98
C TYR A 102 30.43 0.50 -13.37
N ARG A 103 29.81 -0.06 -14.42
CA ARG A 103 30.35 -0.08 -15.78
C ARG A 103 29.61 0.85 -16.73
N ILE A 104 28.31 1.03 -16.51
CA ILE A 104 27.46 1.89 -17.32
C ILE A 104 26.46 2.62 -16.42
N PRO A 105 26.16 3.90 -16.68
CA PRO A 105 25.06 4.57 -16.01
C PRO A 105 23.73 3.97 -16.49
N ALA A 106 22.75 3.90 -15.58
CA ALA A 106 21.42 3.42 -15.89
C ALA A 106 20.43 4.58 -15.96
N PHE A 107 19.48 4.49 -16.89
CA PHE A 107 18.34 5.39 -17.00
C PHE A 107 17.17 4.64 -17.65
N TYR A 108 15.96 5.16 -17.48
CA TYR A 108 14.77 4.71 -18.20
C TYR A 108 14.04 5.90 -18.83
N PHE A 109 13.11 5.63 -19.75
CA PHE A 109 12.29 6.67 -20.36
C PHE A 109 11.05 6.90 -19.50
N ALA A 110 10.95 8.09 -18.93
CA ALA A 110 9.77 8.52 -18.19
C ALA A 110 8.78 9.23 -19.12
N ASN A 111 7.50 9.30 -18.76
CA ASN A 111 6.45 9.75 -19.67
C ASN A 111 6.36 11.29 -19.75
N PRO A 112 6.74 11.94 -20.88
CA PRO A 112 6.62 13.39 -21.01
C PRO A 112 5.18 13.90 -21.07
N SER A 113 4.19 13.00 -21.23
CA SER A 113 2.76 13.36 -21.24
C SER A 113 2.16 13.45 -19.84
N ALA A 114 2.91 13.06 -18.79
CA ALA A 114 2.45 13.02 -17.41
C ALA A 114 3.20 14.04 -16.52
N VAL A 115 3.55 15.21 -17.08
CA VAL A 115 4.24 16.28 -16.34
C VAL A 115 3.24 17.17 -15.60
N PHE A 116 3.47 17.34 -14.30
CA PHE A 116 2.75 18.22 -13.39
C PHE A 116 3.60 19.43 -13.02
N GLY A 117 2.94 20.57 -12.77
CA GLY A 117 3.59 21.75 -12.21
C GLY A 117 3.97 21.60 -10.74
N PRO A 118 4.77 22.53 -10.21
CA PRO A 118 5.33 22.45 -8.86
C PRO A 118 4.27 22.46 -7.74
N TYR A 119 3.07 22.96 -8.03
CA TYR A 119 1.97 23.11 -7.07
C TYR A 119 0.65 22.49 -7.57
N ASP A 120 0.72 21.62 -8.58
CA ASP A 120 -0.45 20.87 -9.05
C ASP A 120 -0.75 19.71 -8.10
N ASP A 121 -2.04 19.41 -7.90
CA ASP A 121 -2.47 18.15 -7.29
C ASP A 121 -2.04 16.98 -8.18
N VAL A 122 -1.54 15.90 -7.56
CA VAL A 122 -1.03 14.72 -8.29
C VAL A 122 -1.91 13.51 -8.00
N PRO A 123 -2.48 12.86 -9.03
CA PRO A 123 -3.27 11.66 -8.84
C PRO A 123 -2.38 10.45 -8.53
N THR A 124 -2.84 9.56 -7.65
CA THR A 124 -2.21 8.24 -7.48
C THR A 124 -2.24 7.46 -8.80
N ALA A 125 -1.24 6.59 -9.00
CA ALA A 125 -1.27 5.68 -10.12
C ALA A 125 -2.53 4.78 -10.02
N PRO A 126 -3.27 4.58 -11.12
CA PRO A 126 -4.49 3.77 -11.07
C PRO A 126 -4.22 2.37 -10.50
N GLY A 127 -4.88 2.02 -9.40
CA GLY A 127 -4.78 0.71 -8.76
C GLY A 127 -3.51 0.49 -7.92
N SER A 128 -2.72 1.53 -7.68
CA SER A 128 -1.58 1.48 -6.76
C SER A 128 -2.04 1.65 -5.32
N ALA A 129 -1.63 0.75 -4.44
CA ALA A 129 -1.69 0.91 -3.00
C ALA A 129 -0.36 1.44 -2.43
N TRP A 130 0.75 1.33 -3.18
CA TRP A 130 2.10 1.75 -2.74
C TRP A 130 2.57 2.99 -3.49
N GLN A 131 1.78 4.06 -3.37
CA GLN A 131 2.16 5.34 -3.96
C GLN A 131 3.29 5.97 -3.14
N ASP A 132 4.32 6.41 -3.86
CA ASP A 132 5.55 6.95 -3.32
C ASP A 132 5.96 8.20 -4.12
N PHE A 133 6.86 8.99 -3.54
CA PHE A 133 7.54 10.12 -4.15
C PHE A 133 9.05 9.84 -4.20
N GLU A 134 9.76 10.58 -5.03
CA GLU A 134 11.21 10.42 -5.23
C GLU A 134 11.81 11.81 -5.47
N LEU A 135 12.48 12.37 -4.46
CA LEU A 135 13.10 13.70 -4.57
C LEU A 135 14.39 13.64 -5.36
N GLU A 136 14.39 14.37 -6.46
CA GLU A 136 15.48 14.48 -7.40
C GLU A 136 15.75 15.93 -7.81
N ILE A 137 16.84 16.10 -8.54
CA ILE A 137 17.03 17.26 -9.40
C ILE A 137 17.14 16.79 -10.84
N ALA A 138 16.89 17.67 -11.80
CA ALA A 138 17.06 17.36 -13.20
C ALA A 138 17.91 18.39 -13.92
N ALA A 139 18.74 17.91 -14.85
CA ALA A 139 19.43 18.72 -15.84
C ALA A 139 18.58 18.84 -17.11
N VAL A 140 18.55 20.03 -17.70
CA VAL A 140 17.83 20.30 -18.95
C VAL A 140 18.83 20.57 -20.08
N ILE A 141 18.63 19.91 -21.22
CA ILE A 141 19.47 20.10 -22.41
C ILE A 141 19.11 21.44 -23.07
N GLY A 142 20.11 22.29 -23.32
CA GLY A 142 19.99 23.47 -24.18
C GLY A 142 20.50 23.19 -25.56
N THR A 143 21.82 23.17 -25.72
CA THR A 143 22.45 22.86 -27.01
C THR A 143 22.35 21.35 -27.23
N GLY A 144 21.42 20.93 -28.10
CA GLY A 144 21.28 19.53 -28.50
C GLY A 144 22.53 18.96 -29.19
N GLY A 145 22.60 17.64 -29.32
CA GLY A 145 23.72 16.97 -29.97
C GLY A 145 23.68 15.45 -29.86
N ALA A 146 24.56 14.77 -30.59
CA ALA A 146 24.69 13.32 -30.60
C ALA A 146 26.14 12.92 -30.32
N ASP A 147 26.34 11.73 -29.73
CA ASP A 147 27.65 11.16 -29.43
C ASP A 147 28.57 12.10 -28.65
N LEU A 148 27.98 12.85 -27.71
CA LEU A 148 28.66 13.90 -26.95
C LEU A 148 29.75 13.30 -26.07
N THR A 149 30.91 13.95 -26.02
CA THR A 149 31.88 13.74 -24.94
C THR A 149 31.33 14.24 -23.60
N VAL A 150 31.89 13.80 -22.48
CA VAL A 150 31.48 14.28 -21.13
C VAL A 150 31.58 15.81 -21.02
N ALA A 151 32.62 16.42 -21.60
CA ALA A 151 32.78 17.87 -21.59
C ALA A 151 31.71 18.61 -22.42
N GLU A 152 31.38 18.08 -23.59
CA GLU A 152 30.29 18.64 -24.42
C GLU A 152 28.92 18.42 -23.76
N ALA A 153 28.72 17.29 -23.08
CA ALA A 153 27.53 17.00 -22.32
C ALA A 153 27.32 17.96 -21.15
N GLU A 154 28.36 18.28 -20.36
CA GLU A 154 28.28 19.31 -19.31
C GLU A 154 27.93 20.69 -19.91
N GLN A 155 28.54 21.07 -21.04
CA GLN A 155 28.26 22.34 -21.73
C GLN A 155 26.85 22.40 -22.35
N ALA A 156 26.27 21.24 -22.67
CA ALA A 156 24.92 21.15 -23.21
C ALA A 156 23.84 21.43 -22.16
N ILE A 157 24.15 21.35 -20.86
CA ILE A 157 23.19 21.62 -19.77
C ILE A 157 22.91 23.12 -19.69
N ILE A 158 21.66 23.52 -19.92
CA ILE A 158 21.24 24.94 -19.87
C ILE A 158 20.74 25.39 -18.50
N GLY A 159 20.38 24.43 -17.64
CA GLY A 159 19.89 24.70 -16.31
C GLY A 159 19.38 23.46 -15.60
N TYR A 160 18.96 23.67 -14.35
CA TYR A 160 18.51 22.65 -13.43
C TYR A 160 17.13 22.99 -12.85
N THR A 161 16.38 21.96 -12.46
CA THR A 161 15.05 22.08 -11.82
C THR A 161 14.86 20.98 -10.78
N ILE A 162 13.91 21.11 -9.85
CA ILE A 162 13.52 20.00 -8.97
C ILE A 162 12.72 19.01 -9.82
N PHE A 163 12.94 17.73 -9.56
CA PHE A 163 12.26 16.62 -10.20
C PHE A 163 11.65 15.73 -9.10
N ASN A 164 10.38 15.38 -9.25
CA ASN A 164 9.74 14.35 -8.43
C ASN A 164 9.29 13.19 -9.31
N ASP A 165 9.85 12.00 -9.09
CA ASP A 165 9.46 10.78 -9.81
C ASP A 165 8.34 10.01 -9.09
N TRP A 166 7.09 10.29 -9.43
CA TRP A 166 5.96 9.66 -8.74
C TRP A 166 5.90 8.15 -9.03
N SER A 167 6.03 7.37 -7.97
CA SER A 167 6.33 5.94 -8.06
C SER A 167 5.22 5.09 -7.47
N ALA A 168 4.70 4.15 -8.25
CA ALA A 168 3.78 3.12 -7.77
C ALA A 168 4.56 1.81 -7.54
N ARG A 169 5.03 1.59 -6.31
CA ARG A 169 6.03 0.55 -6.00
C ARG A 169 5.52 -0.87 -6.20
N ASP A 170 4.23 -1.08 -5.98
CA ASP A 170 3.55 -2.35 -6.18
C ASP A 170 3.46 -2.69 -7.69
N LEU A 171 3.02 -1.74 -8.52
CA LEU A 171 3.01 -1.90 -9.98
C LEU A 171 4.43 -2.06 -10.52
N GLN A 172 5.38 -1.25 -10.03
CA GLN A 172 6.79 -1.32 -10.38
C GLN A 172 7.39 -2.71 -10.07
N SER A 173 7.09 -3.26 -8.90
CA SER A 173 7.57 -4.59 -8.48
C SER A 173 7.01 -5.70 -9.36
N LEU A 174 5.72 -5.62 -9.71
CA LEU A 174 5.09 -6.58 -10.61
C LEU A 174 5.67 -6.52 -12.02
N GLU A 175 5.79 -5.33 -12.60
CA GLU A 175 6.29 -5.14 -13.97
C GLU A 175 7.78 -5.48 -14.13
N SER A 176 8.57 -5.29 -13.07
CA SER A 176 10.00 -5.64 -13.07
C SER A 176 10.24 -7.13 -13.38
N GLN A 177 9.26 -8.00 -13.08
CA GLN A 177 9.31 -9.43 -13.39
C GLN A 177 9.32 -9.72 -14.90
N LEU A 178 8.85 -8.78 -15.73
CA LEU A 178 8.86 -8.89 -17.19
C LEU A 178 10.26 -8.66 -17.79
N GLY A 179 11.17 -8.02 -17.06
CA GLY A 179 12.55 -7.78 -17.49
C GLY A 179 12.70 -6.79 -18.66
N ILE A 180 11.70 -5.94 -18.91
CA ILE A 180 11.68 -4.97 -20.03
C ILE A 180 11.85 -3.50 -19.60
N GLY A 181 12.08 -3.24 -18.32
CA GLY A 181 12.23 -1.88 -17.77
C GLY A 181 10.96 -1.36 -17.09
N GLN A 182 10.97 -0.06 -16.78
CA GLN A 182 9.87 0.62 -16.07
C GLN A 182 8.68 0.88 -17.02
N ALA A 183 7.45 0.76 -16.50
CA ALA A 183 6.23 1.07 -17.21
C ALA A 183 5.20 1.73 -16.27
N LYS A 184 4.06 1.10 -15.98
CA LYS A 184 3.00 1.69 -15.12
C LYS A 184 3.45 2.07 -13.72
N GLY A 185 4.49 1.43 -13.18
CA GLY A 185 5.14 1.87 -11.95
C GLY A 185 5.67 3.31 -11.96
N LYS A 186 5.96 3.87 -13.14
CA LYS A 186 6.59 5.19 -13.36
C LYS A 186 5.88 6.06 -14.43
N ASP A 187 4.79 5.57 -15.02
CA ASP A 187 4.08 6.22 -16.14
C ASP A 187 3.09 7.31 -15.69
N SER A 188 2.81 7.37 -14.38
CA SER A 188 1.64 8.09 -13.85
C SER A 188 1.87 9.57 -13.54
N GLY A 189 3.12 9.99 -13.32
CA GLY A 189 3.41 11.38 -13.00
C GLY A 189 4.87 11.72 -12.80
N ILE A 190 5.24 12.91 -13.23
CA ILE A 190 6.51 13.58 -12.92
C ILE A 190 6.19 15.01 -12.54
N THR A 191 6.75 15.53 -11.46
CA THR A 191 6.68 16.98 -11.20
C THR A 191 8.00 17.64 -11.55
N LEU A 192 7.95 18.76 -12.26
CA LEU A 192 9.11 19.62 -12.52
C LEU A 192 8.85 21.02 -11.98
N GLY A 193 9.85 21.66 -11.38
CA GLY A 193 9.77 23.06 -11.01
C GLY A 193 10.49 23.41 -9.70
N PRO A 194 10.13 24.54 -9.05
CA PRO A 194 9.31 25.61 -9.61
C PRO A 194 10.02 26.39 -10.73
N TYR A 195 11.35 26.30 -10.81
CA TYR A 195 12.17 27.09 -11.73
C TYR A 195 13.03 26.22 -12.64
N LEU A 196 13.38 26.75 -13.82
CA LEU A 196 14.60 26.38 -14.53
C LEU A 196 15.69 27.38 -14.14
N VAL A 197 16.68 26.92 -13.37
CA VAL A 197 17.77 27.75 -12.84
C VAL A 197 19.02 27.55 -13.68
N THR A 198 19.58 28.63 -14.23
CA THR A 198 20.80 28.53 -15.05
C THR A 198 22.04 28.22 -14.18
N PRO A 199 23.07 27.55 -14.74
CA PRO A 199 24.22 27.07 -13.96
C PRO A 199 24.96 28.15 -13.15
N ASP A 200 25.04 29.38 -13.66
CA ASP A 200 25.72 30.51 -13.02
C ASP A 200 25.09 30.93 -11.69
N GLU A 201 23.79 30.68 -11.48
CA GLU A 201 23.11 30.94 -10.20
C GLU A 201 23.44 29.88 -9.14
N LEU A 202 24.04 28.76 -9.55
CA LEU A 202 24.37 27.64 -8.69
C LEU A 202 25.88 27.48 -8.47
N ASP A 203 26.69 28.39 -9.04
CA ASP A 203 28.16 28.34 -8.94
C ASP A 203 28.65 28.39 -7.49
N GLU A 204 27.93 29.09 -6.60
CA GLU A 204 28.27 29.14 -5.16
C GLU A 204 28.09 27.80 -4.44
N PHE A 205 27.27 26.89 -4.99
CA PHE A 205 27.01 25.56 -4.44
C PHE A 205 27.87 24.46 -5.11
N ARG A 206 28.85 24.84 -5.93
CA ARG A 206 29.77 23.87 -6.52
C ARG A 206 30.95 23.57 -5.59
N THR A 207 31.09 22.30 -5.21
CA THR A 207 32.22 21.78 -4.42
C THR A 207 32.99 20.77 -5.28
N ASP A 208 34.31 20.97 -5.43
CA ASP A 208 35.18 20.12 -6.25
C ASP A 208 34.67 19.87 -7.68
N GLY A 209 34.05 20.90 -8.27
CA GLY A 209 33.49 20.88 -9.63
C GLY A 209 32.13 20.20 -9.74
N ARG A 210 31.60 19.64 -8.65
CA ARG A 210 30.28 19.00 -8.60
C ARG A 210 29.26 19.92 -7.94
N LEU A 211 28.01 19.78 -8.33
CA LEU A 211 26.89 20.49 -7.73
C LEU A 211 26.53 19.84 -6.39
N ASP A 212 26.64 20.59 -5.29
CA ASP A 212 26.43 20.14 -3.91
C ASP A 212 25.23 20.90 -3.30
N LEU A 213 24.03 20.50 -3.70
CA LEU A 213 22.77 21.05 -3.19
C LEU A 213 22.26 20.17 -2.06
N THR A 214 21.97 20.80 -0.93
CA THR A 214 21.21 20.15 0.13
C THR A 214 19.75 20.00 -0.31
N VAL A 215 19.18 18.83 -0.05
CA VAL A 215 17.79 18.50 -0.36
C VAL A 215 17.07 17.99 0.88
N THR A 216 15.76 18.26 0.96
CA THR A 216 14.89 17.76 2.04
C THR A 216 13.52 17.39 1.46
N ALA A 217 13.02 16.21 1.82
CA ALA A 217 11.69 15.76 1.49
C ALA A 217 10.81 15.69 2.73
N LEU A 218 9.59 16.23 2.62
CA LEU A 218 8.60 16.21 3.69
C LEU A 218 7.27 15.63 3.20
N VAL A 219 6.57 14.94 4.10
CA VAL A 219 5.17 14.54 3.91
C VAL A 219 4.35 15.06 5.08
N ASN A 220 3.29 15.82 4.81
CA ASN A 220 2.44 16.46 5.81
C ASN A 220 3.22 17.29 6.86
N GLY A 221 4.34 17.90 6.41
CA GLY A 221 5.23 18.69 7.27
C GLY A 221 6.24 17.88 8.10
N GLU A 222 6.21 16.55 8.05
CA GLU A 222 7.20 15.67 8.66
C GLU A 222 8.37 15.41 7.70
N VAL A 223 9.61 15.55 8.17
CA VAL A 223 10.79 15.25 7.36
C VAL A 223 10.94 13.74 7.19
N ILE A 224 10.87 13.28 5.95
CA ILE A 224 11.09 11.87 5.59
C ILE A 224 12.58 11.61 5.40
N GLY A 225 13.27 12.53 4.71
CA GLY A 225 14.68 12.37 4.40
C GLY A 225 15.34 13.66 3.99
N SER A 226 16.66 13.67 4.05
CA SER A 226 17.50 14.77 3.60
C SER A 226 18.82 14.24 3.10
N GLY A 227 19.38 14.89 2.08
CA GLY A 227 20.63 14.44 1.47
C GLY A 227 21.34 15.55 0.71
N SER A 228 22.31 15.16 -0.12
CA SER A 228 23.02 16.08 -1.00
C SER A 228 23.23 15.47 -2.38
N THR A 229 23.16 16.31 -3.42
CA THR A 229 23.49 15.94 -4.80
C THR A 229 24.97 15.63 -5.01
N ALA A 230 25.85 15.99 -4.07
CA ALA A 230 27.27 15.63 -4.13
C ALA A 230 27.50 14.11 -4.03
N ALA A 231 26.51 13.37 -3.51
CA ALA A 231 26.54 11.91 -3.40
C ALA A 231 26.36 11.16 -4.73
N MET A 232 26.17 11.86 -5.86
CA MET A 232 26.07 11.20 -7.17
C MET A 232 27.35 10.43 -7.51
N ASP A 233 27.20 9.13 -7.77
CA ASP A 233 28.25 8.26 -8.29
C ASP A 233 28.51 8.53 -9.78
N TRP A 234 27.43 8.77 -10.54
CA TRP A 234 27.47 9.18 -11.95
C TRP A 234 27.03 10.65 -12.08
N THR A 235 27.85 11.49 -12.71
CA THR A 235 27.48 12.88 -12.99
C THR A 235 26.48 12.97 -14.14
N PHE A 236 25.67 14.04 -14.20
CA PHE A 236 24.80 14.30 -15.35
C PHE A 236 25.57 14.25 -16.68
N ALA A 237 26.76 14.85 -16.73
CA ALA A 237 27.61 14.86 -17.92
C ALA A 237 27.99 13.45 -18.40
N GLU A 238 28.30 12.52 -17.48
CA GLU A 238 28.59 11.13 -17.82
C GLU A 238 27.36 10.40 -18.35
N VAL A 239 26.20 10.58 -17.71
CA VAL A 239 24.96 9.93 -18.16
C VAL A 239 24.48 10.48 -19.50
N ILE A 240 24.51 11.80 -19.69
CA ILE A 240 24.14 12.46 -20.96
C ILE A 240 25.09 12.04 -22.08
N SER A 241 26.41 12.01 -21.82
CA SER A 241 27.39 11.49 -22.78
C SER A 241 27.09 10.05 -23.18
N TYR A 242 26.74 9.18 -22.22
CA TYR A 242 26.33 7.81 -22.50
C TYR A 242 25.01 7.73 -23.28
N ALA A 243 23.99 8.48 -22.88
CA ALA A 243 22.65 8.47 -23.47
C ALA A 243 22.60 9.06 -24.89
N SER A 244 23.52 9.97 -25.24
CA SER A 244 23.62 10.57 -26.57
C SER A 244 24.23 9.64 -27.63
N ARG A 245 24.73 8.45 -27.26
CA ARG A 245 25.38 7.53 -28.19
C ARG A 245 24.41 7.04 -29.27
N GLY A 246 24.64 7.45 -30.52
CA GLY A 246 23.81 7.11 -31.67
C GLY A 246 22.43 7.76 -31.69
N VAL A 247 22.16 8.77 -30.84
CA VAL A 247 20.89 9.50 -30.77
C VAL A 247 21.14 10.99 -30.56
N PHE A 248 20.44 11.82 -31.34
CA PHE A 248 20.47 13.28 -31.14
C PHE A 248 19.56 13.67 -29.98
N LEU A 249 20.13 14.28 -28.95
CA LEU A 249 19.40 14.88 -27.84
C LEU A 249 18.89 16.27 -28.25
N HIS A 250 17.61 16.53 -28.03
CA HIS A 250 16.97 17.79 -28.39
C HIS A 250 16.99 18.82 -27.25
N PRO A 251 17.02 20.14 -27.58
CA PRO A 251 16.78 21.18 -26.59
C PRO A 251 15.47 20.97 -25.83
N GLY A 252 15.50 21.15 -24.52
CA GLY A 252 14.39 20.93 -23.60
C GLY A 252 14.20 19.49 -23.12
N GLU A 253 15.01 18.54 -23.59
CA GLU A 253 15.03 17.20 -22.98
C GLU A 253 15.50 17.26 -21.52
N VAL A 254 14.87 16.45 -20.67
CA VAL A 254 15.07 16.45 -19.22
C VAL A 254 15.75 15.16 -18.80
N PHE A 255 16.80 15.29 -17.99
CA PHE A 255 17.51 14.17 -17.37
C PHE A 255 17.34 14.26 -15.86
N GLY A 256 16.56 13.36 -15.26
CA GLY A 256 16.43 13.20 -13.81
C GLY A 256 17.71 12.62 -13.22
N SER A 257 17.98 12.86 -11.94
CA SER A 257 19.19 12.38 -11.29
C SER A 257 19.08 10.94 -10.78
N GLY A 258 17.86 10.43 -10.63
CA GLY A 258 17.58 9.39 -9.65
C GLY A 258 17.46 10.00 -8.26
N THR A 259 16.71 9.32 -7.40
CA THR A 259 16.44 9.75 -6.02
C THR A 259 17.71 10.00 -5.23
N VAL A 260 17.75 11.16 -4.58
CA VAL A 260 18.75 11.42 -3.54
C VAL A 260 18.49 10.47 -2.37
N PRO A 261 19.49 9.70 -1.89
CA PRO A 261 19.29 8.70 -0.85
C PRO A 261 18.52 9.25 0.35
N THR A 262 17.66 8.42 0.94
CA THR A 262 16.69 8.69 2.01
C THR A 262 15.46 9.52 1.61
N CYS A 263 15.44 10.14 0.43
CA CYS A 263 14.37 11.07 0.04
C CYS A 263 13.25 10.40 -0.78
N THR A 264 12.83 9.21 -0.34
CA THR A 264 11.71 8.42 -0.88
C THR A 264 11.19 7.50 0.23
N LEU A 265 9.92 7.10 0.21
CA LEU A 265 9.35 6.25 1.28
C LEU A 265 9.91 4.83 1.26
N VAL A 266 10.13 4.23 0.09
CA VAL A 266 10.56 2.83 -0.01
C VAL A 266 11.86 2.53 0.75
N GLU A 267 12.76 3.51 0.88
CA GLU A 267 14.02 3.33 1.63
C GLU A 267 13.83 3.23 3.16
N HIS A 268 12.65 3.63 3.66
CA HIS A 268 12.29 3.55 5.07
C HIS A 268 11.43 2.32 5.40
N LEU A 269 11.16 1.46 4.40
CA LEU A 269 10.48 0.19 4.63
C LEU A 269 11.45 -0.82 5.26
N ASP A 270 11.08 -1.31 6.44
CA ASP A 270 11.74 -2.45 7.07
C ASP A 270 10.78 -3.63 7.15
N MET A 271 11.05 -4.69 6.38
CA MET A 271 10.24 -5.91 6.36
C MET A 271 10.19 -6.66 7.70
N THR A 272 11.10 -6.32 8.64
CA THR A 272 11.15 -6.87 9.99
C THR A 272 10.48 -5.98 11.04
N ASP A 273 10.24 -4.70 10.74
CA ASP A 273 9.54 -3.73 11.58
C ASP A 273 8.56 -2.89 10.74
N LEU A 274 7.50 -3.54 10.29
CA LEU A 274 6.45 -2.89 9.49
C LEU A 274 5.67 -1.83 10.27
N ALA A 275 5.61 -1.94 11.61
CA ALA A 275 4.93 -0.98 12.46
C ALA A 275 5.68 0.36 12.55
N GLY A 276 7.01 0.33 12.37
CA GLY A 276 7.85 1.54 12.29
C GLY A 276 7.73 2.31 10.97
N PHE A 277 7.15 1.71 9.92
CA PHE A 277 6.96 2.37 8.63
C PHE A 277 5.76 3.33 8.67
N ARG A 278 5.97 4.60 8.34
CA ARG A 278 4.89 5.62 8.33
C ARG A 278 3.72 5.30 7.39
N GLY A 279 3.92 4.40 6.44
CA GLY A 279 2.97 4.08 5.38
C GLY A 279 3.24 4.80 4.05
N TRP A 280 2.57 4.31 3.02
CA TRP A 280 2.57 4.88 1.67
C TRP A 280 1.71 6.14 1.58
N LEU A 281 1.85 6.89 0.48
CA LEU A 281 1.05 8.09 0.27
C LEU A 281 -0.44 7.75 0.05
N SER A 282 -1.30 8.51 0.71
CA SER A 282 -2.76 8.39 0.64
C SER A 282 -3.42 9.66 0.11
N ASP A 283 -4.73 9.60 -0.19
CA ASP A 283 -5.49 10.79 -0.59
C ASP A 283 -5.38 11.91 0.44
N GLY A 284 -5.05 13.12 -0.02
CA GLY A 284 -4.90 14.28 0.84
C GLY A 284 -3.50 14.48 1.44
N ASP A 285 -2.59 13.50 1.34
CA ASP A 285 -1.20 13.69 1.76
C ASP A 285 -0.54 14.81 0.94
N GLU A 286 0.20 15.69 1.61
CA GLU A 286 0.95 16.77 0.99
C GLU A 286 2.45 16.42 0.98
N VAL A 287 3.04 16.33 -0.21
CA VAL A 287 4.48 16.12 -0.40
C VAL A 287 5.14 17.47 -0.69
N THR A 288 6.11 17.87 0.13
CA THR A 288 6.90 19.09 -0.07
C THR A 288 8.36 18.73 -0.30
N LEU A 289 8.94 19.20 -1.40
CA LEU A 289 10.31 18.90 -1.78
C LEU A 289 11.11 20.19 -1.88
N GLN A 290 12.18 20.29 -1.10
CA GLN A 290 13.01 21.48 -1.00
C GLN A 290 14.41 21.18 -1.50
N VAL A 291 14.92 22.03 -2.38
CA VAL A 291 16.29 21.93 -2.89
C VAL A 291 16.95 23.30 -2.85
N GLN A 292 18.11 23.35 -2.19
CA GLN A 292 18.91 24.57 -2.09
C GLN A 292 19.18 25.15 -3.49
N GLY A 293 18.97 26.45 -3.65
CA GLY A 293 19.17 27.14 -4.94
C GLY A 293 18.08 26.91 -6.00
N LEU A 294 17.29 25.83 -5.93
CA LEU A 294 16.24 25.50 -6.90
C LEU A 294 14.82 25.79 -6.42
N GLY A 295 14.61 25.95 -5.10
CA GLY A 295 13.33 26.35 -4.51
C GLY A 295 12.58 25.18 -3.87
N GLU A 296 11.24 25.19 -4.01
CA GLU A 296 10.35 24.23 -3.39
C GLU A 296 9.18 23.85 -4.32
N THR A 297 8.84 22.56 -4.37
CA THR A 297 7.57 22.05 -4.91
C THR A 297 6.68 21.56 -3.77
N ARG A 298 5.37 21.64 -3.95
CA ARG A 298 4.39 21.13 -2.99
C ARG A 298 3.16 20.58 -3.70
N GLN A 299 2.89 19.29 -3.55
CA GLN A 299 1.81 18.61 -4.26
C GLN A 299 0.90 17.89 -3.27
N THR A 300 -0.41 18.02 -3.44
CA THR A 300 -1.36 17.18 -2.71
C THR A 300 -1.71 15.94 -3.54
N VAL A 301 -1.55 14.77 -2.92
CA VAL A 301 -1.89 13.48 -3.51
C VAL A 301 -3.40 13.35 -3.59
N ARG A 302 -3.90 12.88 -4.74
CA ARG A 302 -5.32 12.65 -4.99
C ARG A 302 -5.58 11.21 -5.38
N HIS A 303 -6.46 10.52 -4.67
CA HIS A 303 -6.82 9.16 -5.01
C HIS A 303 -7.46 9.09 -6.40
N ARG A 304 -6.94 8.19 -7.22
CA ARG A 304 -7.53 7.80 -8.49
C ARG A 304 -8.15 6.40 -8.36
N PRO A 305 -9.39 6.18 -8.84
CA PRO A 305 -10.03 4.87 -8.81
C PRO A 305 -9.20 3.78 -9.54
N ALA A 306 -9.40 2.53 -9.12
CA ALA A 306 -8.83 1.36 -9.76
C ALA A 306 -9.12 1.31 -11.27
N PRO A 307 -8.17 0.82 -12.08
CA PRO A 307 -8.34 0.72 -13.52
C PRO A 307 -9.33 -0.40 -13.88
N THR A 308 -9.84 -0.36 -15.11
CA THR A 308 -10.52 -1.52 -15.68
C THR A 308 -9.52 -2.66 -15.87
N LEU A 309 -9.74 -3.77 -15.18
CA LEU A 309 -8.88 -4.94 -15.26
C LEU A 309 -9.01 -5.64 -16.63
N LEU A 310 -7.86 -6.08 -17.15
CA LEU A 310 -7.86 -6.99 -18.30
C LEU A 310 -8.31 -8.38 -17.85
N PRO A 311 -9.02 -9.14 -18.71
CA PRO A 311 -9.31 -10.53 -18.42
C PRO A 311 -8.02 -11.31 -18.16
N PRO A 312 -7.96 -12.17 -17.11
CA PRO A 312 -6.77 -12.94 -16.81
C PRO A 312 -6.46 -13.87 -18.00
N ARG A 313 -5.17 -13.96 -18.36
CA ARG A 313 -4.69 -14.92 -19.34
C ARG A 313 -4.28 -16.18 -18.58
N PRO A 314 -4.94 -17.32 -18.79
CA PRO A 314 -4.53 -18.55 -18.13
C PRO A 314 -3.13 -18.94 -18.62
N ASN A 315 -2.27 -19.34 -17.70
CA ASN A 315 -1.03 -20.02 -18.07
C ASN A 315 -1.40 -21.41 -18.60
N PRO A 316 -1.18 -21.72 -19.88
CA PRO A 316 -1.58 -23.02 -20.46
C PRO A 316 -0.86 -24.21 -19.82
N ASP A 317 0.28 -23.96 -19.18
CA ASP A 317 1.08 -24.99 -18.50
C ASP A 317 0.73 -25.12 -17.00
N ALA A 318 -0.10 -24.21 -16.45
CA ALA A 318 -0.55 -24.32 -15.08
C ALA A 318 -1.62 -25.41 -14.95
N ALA A 319 -1.48 -26.28 -13.95
CA ALA A 319 -2.52 -27.22 -13.60
C ALA A 319 -3.80 -26.45 -13.20
N PRO A 320 -5.00 -26.89 -13.60
CA PRO A 320 -6.24 -26.28 -13.12
C PRO A 320 -6.27 -26.31 -11.59
N ALA A 321 -6.48 -25.15 -10.96
CA ALA A 321 -6.67 -25.11 -9.52
C ALA A 321 -7.90 -25.98 -9.17
N PRO A 322 -7.80 -26.88 -8.17
CA PRO A 322 -8.95 -27.64 -7.72
C PRO A 322 -10.02 -26.68 -7.21
N ALA A 323 -11.29 -26.99 -7.49
CA ALA A 323 -12.39 -26.21 -6.97
C ALA A 323 -12.34 -26.25 -5.43
N ARG A 324 -12.16 -25.09 -4.81
CA ARG A 324 -12.22 -24.98 -3.35
C ARG A 324 -13.68 -25.02 -2.92
N VAL A 325 -14.03 -26.02 -2.11
CA VAL A 325 -15.39 -26.21 -1.60
C VAL A 325 -15.29 -26.50 -0.12
N ASN A 326 -15.98 -25.70 0.69
CA ASN A 326 -16.10 -25.94 2.11
C ASN A 326 -17.03 -27.15 2.34
N PRO A 327 -16.56 -28.24 2.96
CA PRO A 327 -17.34 -29.47 3.11
C PRO A 327 -18.30 -29.43 4.31
N ALA A 328 -18.26 -28.39 5.15
CA ALA A 328 -19.04 -28.35 6.37
C ALA A 328 -20.56 -28.27 6.10
N PRO A 329 -21.38 -28.93 6.94
CA PRO A 329 -22.82 -28.80 6.85
C PRO A 329 -23.23 -27.36 7.15
N ALA A 330 -24.21 -26.86 6.39
CA ALA A 330 -24.70 -25.49 6.52
C ALA A 330 -26.17 -25.49 6.93
N LYS A 331 -26.51 -24.71 7.96
CA LYS A 331 -27.89 -24.51 8.44
C LYS A 331 -28.72 -23.66 7.47
N VAL A 332 -28.04 -22.81 6.70
CA VAL A 332 -28.56 -21.96 5.64
C VAL A 332 -27.71 -22.19 4.38
N PRO A 333 -28.26 -22.12 3.15
CA PRO A 333 -27.46 -22.31 1.94
C PRO A 333 -26.23 -21.40 1.90
N TYR A 334 -25.04 -21.98 1.94
CA TYR A 334 -23.79 -21.22 1.94
C TYR A 334 -23.48 -20.69 0.53
N ARG A 335 -23.94 -19.46 0.27
CA ARG A 335 -23.86 -18.78 -1.03
C ARG A 335 -23.59 -17.30 -0.80
N ARG A 336 -22.79 -16.68 -1.67
CA ARG A 336 -22.55 -15.23 -1.62
C ARG A 336 -23.87 -14.47 -1.54
N GLY A 337 -24.03 -13.63 -0.51
CA GLY A 337 -25.22 -12.81 -0.33
C GLY A 337 -25.72 -12.69 1.11
N LEU A 338 -26.84 -11.98 1.25
CA LEU A 338 -27.51 -11.70 2.52
C LEU A 338 -28.53 -12.79 2.85
N HIS A 339 -28.44 -13.37 4.04
CA HIS A 339 -29.32 -14.43 4.51
C HIS A 339 -29.94 -14.07 5.85
N GLN A 340 -31.23 -14.30 6.01
CA GLN A 340 -31.87 -14.14 7.31
C GLN A 340 -31.58 -15.34 8.20
N VAL A 341 -31.02 -15.09 9.39
CA VAL A 341 -30.58 -16.12 10.36
C VAL A 341 -31.38 -16.11 11.66
N GLY A 342 -32.14 -15.05 11.89
CA GLY A 342 -33.09 -14.89 12.99
C GLY A 342 -34.15 -13.83 12.67
N GLU A 343 -35.09 -13.60 13.57
CA GLU A 343 -36.09 -12.55 13.40
C GLU A 343 -35.41 -11.18 13.40
N ASN A 344 -35.44 -10.49 12.25
CA ASN A 344 -34.71 -9.25 12.02
C ASN A 344 -33.19 -9.32 12.31
N VAL A 345 -32.58 -10.48 12.04
CA VAL A 345 -31.12 -10.68 12.09
C VAL A 345 -30.67 -11.37 10.80
N TRP A 346 -29.65 -10.81 10.16
CA TRP A 346 -29.09 -11.29 8.90
C TRP A 346 -27.59 -11.52 9.00
N ALA A 347 -27.10 -12.46 8.19
CA ALA A 347 -25.69 -12.69 7.95
C ALA A 347 -25.39 -12.47 6.46
N TRP A 348 -24.37 -11.69 6.15
CA TRP A 348 -23.73 -11.66 4.85
C TRP A 348 -22.71 -12.77 4.79
N THR A 349 -22.77 -13.63 3.77
CA THR A 349 -21.85 -14.77 3.66
C THR A 349 -21.04 -14.74 2.38
N LEU A 350 -19.79 -15.21 2.44
CA LEU A 350 -18.85 -15.25 1.32
C LEU A 350 -18.18 -16.64 1.21
N PRO A 351 -18.70 -17.55 0.37
CA PRO A 351 -18.00 -18.80 0.08
C PRO A 351 -16.67 -18.56 -0.64
N ASP A 352 -15.65 -19.36 -0.38
CA ASP A 352 -15.66 -20.61 0.41
C ASP A 352 -15.40 -20.44 1.91
N GLY A 353 -15.14 -19.22 2.40
CA GLY A 353 -14.75 -18.96 3.79
C GLY A 353 -13.27 -19.17 4.07
N GLY A 354 -12.44 -19.21 3.03
CA GLY A 354 -11.00 -19.17 3.16
C GLY A 354 -10.48 -17.75 3.47
N TYR A 355 -9.18 -17.53 3.25
CA TYR A 355 -8.54 -16.23 3.48
C TYR A 355 -9.32 -15.04 2.89
N GLY A 356 -9.68 -14.07 3.74
CA GLY A 356 -10.34 -12.83 3.35
C GLY A 356 -11.83 -12.95 3.01
N TRP A 357 -12.40 -14.16 3.06
CA TRP A 357 -13.81 -14.43 2.74
C TRP A 357 -14.64 -14.57 4.01
N SER A 358 -14.64 -13.53 4.84
CA SER A 358 -15.37 -13.49 6.11
C SER A 358 -16.88 -13.30 5.93
N ASN A 359 -17.64 -13.70 6.95
CA ASN A 359 -19.04 -13.33 7.11
C ASN A 359 -19.16 -12.06 7.95
N ALA A 360 -20.22 -11.31 7.70
CA ALA A 360 -20.60 -10.13 8.47
C ALA A 360 -22.09 -10.21 8.87
N GLY A 361 -22.55 -9.31 9.75
CA GLY A 361 -23.88 -9.39 10.35
C GLY A 361 -24.65 -8.07 10.34
N LEU A 362 -25.98 -8.16 10.33
CA LEU A 362 -26.88 -7.02 10.56
C LEU A 362 -27.98 -7.42 11.55
N VAL A 363 -28.10 -6.66 12.64
CA VAL A 363 -29.16 -6.80 13.65
C VAL A 363 -30.03 -5.55 13.59
N ALA A 364 -31.29 -5.67 13.12
CA ALA A 364 -32.18 -4.52 13.01
C ALA A 364 -33.23 -4.49 14.13
N GLY A 365 -33.33 -3.37 14.83
CA GLY A 365 -34.41 -3.04 15.76
C GLY A 365 -35.38 -2.00 15.17
N GLU A 366 -36.18 -1.37 16.03
CA GLU A 366 -37.06 -0.27 15.65
C GLU A 366 -36.25 1.02 15.41
N GLY A 367 -36.09 1.40 14.15
CA GLY A 367 -35.45 2.67 13.76
C GLY A 367 -33.92 2.71 13.90
N ALA A 368 -33.27 1.60 14.24
CA ALA A 368 -31.82 1.49 14.38
C ALA A 368 -31.34 0.06 14.06
N SER A 369 -30.13 -0.06 13.53
CA SER A 369 -29.46 -1.34 13.29
C SER A 369 -28.03 -1.33 13.80
N LEU A 370 -27.57 -2.50 14.23
CA LEU A 370 -26.18 -2.80 14.56
C LEU A 370 -25.56 -3.62 13.42
N LEU A 371 -24.48 -3.12 12.84
CA LEU A 371 -23.63 -3.86 11.92
C LEU A 371 -22.58 -4.66 12.72
N VAL A 372 -22.29 -5.89 12.32
CA VAL A 372 -21.20 -6.70 12.85
C VAL A 372 -20.19 -6.89 11.74
N ASP A 373 -19.01 -6.30 11.90
CA ASP A 373 -17.89 -6.29 10.95
C ASP A 373 -18.17 -5.66 9.57
N THR A 374 -17.09 -5.25 8.90
CA THR A 374 -17.08 -5.00 7.46
C THR A 374 -16.26 -6.09 6.76
N LEU A 375 -15.83 -5.88 5.52
CA LEU A 375 -15.18 -6.92 4.70
C LEU A 375 -13.79 -6.46 4.23
N PHE A 376 -13.04 -7.39 3.64
CA PHE A 376 -11.62 -7.25 3.37
C PHE A 376 -11.21 -6.16 2.39
N ASP A 377 -12.14 -5.76 1.52
CA ASP A 377 -11.96 -4.63 0.62
C ASP A 377 -13.22 -3.75 0.50
N LEU A 378 -13.04 -2.59 -0.12
CA LEU A 378 -14.09 -1.60 -0.29
C LEU A 378 -15.18 -2.05 -1.28
N THR A 379 -14.86 -2.92 -2.23
CA THR A 379 -15.82 -3.39 -3.23
C THR A 379 -16.79 -4.40 -2.62
N LEU A 380 -16.26 -5.37 -1.87
CA LEU A 380 -17.03 -6.35 -1.11
C LEU A 380 -17.91 -5.67 -0.08
N THR A 381 -17.36 -4.71 0.68
CA THR A 381 -18.12 -3.98 1.68
C THR A 381 -19.26 -3.16 1.05
N ARG A 382 -19.03 -2.48 -0.09
CA ARG A 382 -20.12 -1.77 -0.80
C ARG A 382 -21.22 -2.72 -1.25
N GLU A 383 -20.87 -3.87 -1.83
CA GLU A 383 -21.86 -4.86 -2.24
C GLU A 383 -22.71 -5.35 -1.07
N MET A 384 -22.08 -5.61 0.09
CA MET A 384 -22.79 -6.00 1.30
C MET A 384 -23.75 -4.89 1.77
N LEU A 385 -23.27 -3.65 1.88
CA LEU A 385 -24.07 -2.50 2.33
C LEU A 385 -25.25 -2.24 1.39
N ASP A 386 -25.04 -2.38 0.07
CA ASP A 386 -26.09 -2.27 -0.94
C ASP A 386 -27.17 -3.35 -0.77
N ALA A 387 -26.78 -4.59 -0.51
CA ALA A 387 -27.72 -5.67 -0.25
C ALA A 387 -28.52 -5.47 1.05
N MET A 388 -27.92 -4.84 2.06
CA MET A 388 -28.57 -4.48 3.33
C MET A 388 -29.48 -3.25 3.21
N GLN A 389 -29.38 -2.45 2.14
CA GLN A 389 -30.05 -1.16 2.00
C GLN A 389 -31.57 -1.21 2.22
N SER A 390 -32.24 -2.27 1.75
CA SER A 390 -33.70 -2.42 1.90
C SER A 390 -34.17 -2.54 3.36
N ILE A 391 -33.26 -2.93 4.26
CA ILE A 391 -33.46 -3.01 5.71
C ILE A 391 -33.04 -1.67 6.34
N THR A 392 -31.85 -1.19 6.00
CA THR A 392 -31.24 -0.02 6.64
C THR A 392 -31.91 1.31 6.28
N GLN A 393 -32.67 1.38 5.18
CA GLN A 393 -33.56 2.52 4.91
C GLN A 393 -34.68 2.69 5.96
N ARG A 394 -35.09 1.60 6.61
CA ARG A 394 -36.14 1.60 7.65
C ARG A 394 -35.55 1.62 9.05
N ALA A 395 -34.39 1.01 9.23
CA ALA A 395 -33.64 0.97 10.48
C ALA A 395 -32.16 1.28 10.18
N PRO A 396 -31.78 2.57 10.10
CA PRO A 396 -30.41 2.99 9.77
C PRO A 396 -29.36 2.33 10.66
N ILE A 397 -28.16 2.08 10.11
CA ILE A 397 -27.02 1.61 10.90
C ILE A 397 -26.64 2.77 11.83
N THR A 398 -26.79 2.59 13.14
CA THR A 398 -26.39 3.56 14.16
C THR A 398 -25.10 3.16 14.84
N ASP A 399 -24.86 1.85 14.90
CA ASP A 399 -23.75 1.23 15.60
C ASP A 399 -23.12 0.17 14.71
N MET A 400 -21.81 0.03 14.83
CA MET A 400 -21.05 -1.09 14.29
C MET A 400 -20.20 -1.69 15.42
N VAL A 401 -20.07 -3.01 15.44
CA VAL A 401 -19.10 -3.72 16.28
C VAL A 401 -18.02 -4.32 15.39
N ILE A 402 -16.76 -4.10 15.77
CA ILE A 402 -15.60 -4.82 15.26
C ILE A 402 -15.35 -6.02 16.18
N THR A 403 -15.34 -7.23 15.62
CA THR A 403 -15.11 -8.45 16.40
C THR A 403 -13.64 -8.60 16.80
N HIS A 404 -12.71 -8.32 15.89
CA HIS A 404 -11.26 -8.39 16.07
C HIS A 404 -10.53 -7.56 14.99
N CYS A 405 -9.20 -7.47 15.05
CA CYS A 405 -8.43 -6.48 14.29
C CYS A 405 -8.25 -6.77 12.79
N ASN A 406 -8.33 -8.03 12.35
CA ASN A 406 -8.00 -8.42 10.98
C ASN A 406 -8.76 -7.61 9.92
N GLY A 407 -8.06 -7.37 8.80
CA GLY A 407 -8.55 -6.54 7.71
C GLY A 407 -9.88 -6.97 7.09
N ASP A 408 -10.16 -8.28 7.06
CA ASP A 408 -11.43 -8.84 6.57
C ASP A 408 -12.62 -8.59 7.48
N HIS A 409 -12.42 -7.85 8.58
CA HIS A 409 -13.46 -7.38 9.49
C HIS A 409 -13.47 -5.85 9.65
N THR A 410 -12.44 -5.14 9.16
CA THR A 410 -12.19 -3.72 9.48
C THR A 410 -11.97 -2.79 8.29
N HIS A 411 -11.50 -3.28 7.13
CA HIS A 411 -11.09 -2.41 6.03
C HIS A 411 -12.24 -1.61 5.39
N GLY A 412 -13.47 -2.13 5.48
CA GLY A 412 -14.65 -1.46 4.95
C GLY A 412 -15.21 -0.34 5.82
N ASN A 413 -14.71 -0.16 7.05
CA ASN A 413 -15.31 0.75 8.05
C ASN A 413 -15.43 2.20 7.54
N GLN A 414 -14.50 2.65 6.69
CA GLN A 414 -14.50 4.00 6.11
C GLN A 414 -15.75 4.30 5.27
N LEU A 415 -16.47 3.29 4.80
CA LEU A 415 -17.66 3.46 3.95
C LEU A 415 -18.92 3.80 4.76
N LEU A 416 -18.88 3.64 6.07
CA LEU A 416 -20.00 3.98 6.95
C LEU A 416 -20.13 5.50 7.10
N ASP A 417 -21.34 5.98 7.36
CA ASP A 417 -21.56 7.39 7.66
C ASP A 417 -20.72 7.82 8.89
N PRO A 418 -20.14 9.03 8.91
CA PRO A 418 -19.40 9.53 10.07
C PRO A 418 -20.20 9.51 11.38
N SER A 419 -21.55 9.53 11.34
CA SER A 419 -22.39 9.45 12.53
C SER A 419 -22.50 8.04 13.14
N VAL A 420 -22.09 6.99 12.42
CA VAL A 420 -22.12 5.62 12.94
C VAL A 420 -21.07 5.47 14.05
N ARG A 421 -21.52 5.03 15.23
CA ARG A 421 -20.64 4.71 16.36
C ARG A 421 -19.94 3.38 16.12
N ILE A 422 -18.62 3.31 16.25
CA ILE A 422 -17.85 2.07 16.06
C ILE A 422 -17.31 1.58 17.41
N ILE A 423 -17.73 0.39 17.79
CA ILE A 423 -17.48 -0.24 19.08
C ILE A 423 -16.51 -1.40 18.89
N ALA A 424 -15.46 -1.48 19.72
CA ALA A 424 -14.57 -2.62 19.76
C ALA A 424 -14.13 -2.93 21.19
N ALA A 425 -13.58 -4.12 21.44
CA ALA A 425 -12.81 -4.32 22.66
C ALA A 425 -11.58 -3.38 22.66
N LYS A 426 -11.10 -3.01 23.84
CA LYS A 426 -9.97 -2.08 23.95
C LYS A 426 -8.74 -2.59 23.21
N GLU A 427 -8.38 -3.85 23.41
CA GLU A 427 -7.20 -4.44 22.80
C GLU A 427 -7.38 -4.61 21.28
N THR A 428 -8.59 -4.83 20.78
CA THR A 428 -8.89 -4.83 19.34
C THR A 428 -8.60 -3.45 18.72
N LYS A 429 -9.04 -2.37 19.39
CA LYS A 429 -8.72 -1.01 18.96
C LYS A 429 -7.21 -0.79 18.95
N ASP A 430 -6.54 -1.17 20.04
CA ASP A 430 -5.10 -0.99 20.21
C ASP A 430 -4.32 -1.77 19.15
N GLU A 431 -4.74 -3.00 18.79
CA GLU A 431 -4.12 -3.77 17.70
C GLU A 431 -4.32 -3.11 16.34
N ILE A 432 -5.52 -2.64 16.00
CA ILE A 432 -5.76 -1.94 14.72
C ILE A 432 -4.87 -0.70 14.58
N ASP A 433 -4.57 0.01 15.69
CA ASP A 433 -3.69 1.19 15.67
C ASP A 433 -2.20 0.82 15.44
N HIS A 434 -1.80 -0.44 15.64
CA HIS A 434 -0.41 -0.93 15.49
C HIS A 434 -0.25 -2.05 14.46
N GLU A 435 -1.33 -2.45 13.79
CA GLU A 435 -1.31 -3.48 12.77
C GLU A 435 -0.61 -3.00 11.50
N MET A 436 -0.23 -3.99 10.69
CA MET A 436 0.30 -3.73 9.36
C MET A 436 -0.71 -2.92 8.53
N ALA A 437 -0.30 -1.76 8.04
CA ALA A 437 -1.16 -0.91 7.21
C ALA A 437 -1.77 -1.70 6.04
N PRO A 438 -3.08 -1.53 5.71
CA PRO A 438 -3.75 -2.29 4.65
C PRO A 438 -3.04 -2.23 3.31
N SER A 439 -2.42 -1.10 3.00
CA SER A 439 -1.60 -0.93 1.80
C SER A 439 -0.55 -2.02 1.69
N MET A 440 0.09 -2.45 2.79
CA MET A 440 1.13 -3.49 2.77
C MET A 440 0.62 -4.87 2.35
N LEU A 441 -0.69 -5.14 2.42
CA LEU A 441 -1.27 -6.37 1.87
C LEU A 441 -1.12 -6.46 0.35
N ALA A 442 -0.91 -5.33 -0.35
CA ALA A 442 -0.54 -5.35 -1.76
C ALA A 442 0.79 -6.09 -2.03
N LEU A 443 1.67 -6.26 -1.03
CA LEU A 443 2.87 -7.11 -1.15
C LEU A 443 2.48 -8.55 -1.51
N ALA A 444 1.41 -9.07 -0.90
CA ALA A 444 0.92 -10.42 -1.17
C ALA A 444 0.43 -10.59 -2.63
N GLN A 445 0.16 -9.47 -3.32
CA GLN A 445 -0.32 -9.45 -4.70
C GLN A 445 0.82 -9.19 -5.70
N THR A 446 1.75 -8.30 -5.37
CA THR A 446 2.76 -7.78 -6.29
C THR A 446 4.19 -8.23 -6.00
N GLY A 447 4.49 -8.58 -4.76
CA GLY A 447 5.81 -9.02 -4.31
C GLY A 447 6.26 -10.33 -4.96
N ASP A 448 7.57 -10.48 -5.14
CA ASP A 448 8.21 -11.76 -5.41
C ASP A 448 8.70 -12.37 -4.09
N LEU A 449 7.90 -13.27 -3.52
CA LEU A 449 8.20 -14.04 -2.31
C LEU A 449 8.92 -15.36 -2.63
N GLY A 450 9.50 -15.48 -3.82
CA GLY A 450 10.07 -16.71 -4.35
C GLY A 450 9.04 -17.62 -5.04
N PRO A 451 9.48 -18.76 -5.61
CA PRO A 451 8.69 -19.53 -6.57
C PRO A 451 7.43 -20.16 -5.98
N ILE A 452 7.41 -20.44 -4.66
CA ILE A 452 6.30 -21.10 -3.98
C ILE A 452 5.36 -20.06 -3.37
N ALA A 453 5.88 -19.18 -2.51
CA ALA A 453 5.07 -18.24 -1.75
C ALA A 453 4.42 -17.16 -2.63
N THR A 454 5.03 -16.77 -3.75
CA THR A 454 4.41 -15.82 -4.70
C THR A 454 3.11 -16.36 -5.28
N THR A 455 3.11 -17.61 -5.74
CA THR A 455 1.91 -18.24 -6.30
C THR A 455 0.84 -18.40 -5.22
N TYR A 456 1.24 -18.89 -4.05
CA TYR A 456 0.33 -19.05 -2.92
C TYR A 456 -0.32 -17.72 -2.50
N ALA A 457 0.45 -16.66 -2.36
CA ALA A 457 -0.06 -15.35 -1.96
C ALA A 457 -1.01 -14.76 -3.03
N ARG A 458 -0.64 -14.87 -4.32
CA ARG A 458 -1.50 -14.42 -5.43
C ARG A 458 -2.81 -15.19 -5.51
N ASP A 459 -2.79 -16.49 -5.29
CA ASP A 459 -4.00 -17.33 -5.33
C ASP A 459 -4.97 -17.00 -4.19
N ARG A 460 -4.47 -16.58 -3.02
CA ARG A 460 -5.31 -16.26 -1.86
C ARG A 460 -5.73 -14.80 -1.81
N PHE A 461 -4.84 -13.89 -2.16
CA PHE A 461 -5.02 -12.45 -1.95
C PHE A 461 -5.17 -11.65 -3.24
N GLY A 462 -4.79 -12.20 -4.39
CA GLY A 462 -4.78 -11.48 -5.68
C GLY A 462 -6.15 -11.12 -6.25
N HIS A 463 -7.23 -11.56 -5.60
CA HIS A 463 -8.61 -11.25 -6.00
C HIS A 463 -9.20 -10.03 -5.27
N PHE A 464 -8.56 -9.55 -4.22
CA PHE A 464 -9.01 -8.39 -3.44
C PHE A 464 -8.40 -7.09 -3.99
N ASP A 465 -9.03 -5.96 -3.69
CA ASP A 465 -8.53 -4.63 -4.04
C ASP A 465 -8.18 -3.84 -2.77
N PHE A 466 -6.89 -3.77 -2.43
CA PHE A 466 -6.43 -3.04 -1.25
C PHE A 466 -6.19 -1.54 -1.48
N SER A 467 -6.45 -1.04 -2.70
CA SER A 467 -6.25 0.37 -3.02
C SER A 467 -7.31 1.27 -2.36
N GLY A 468 -6.89 2.46 -1.92
CA GLY A 468 -7.78 3.47 -1.34
C GLY A 468 -8.33 3.15 0.06
N ILE A 469 -7.86 2.07 0.69
CA ILE A 469 -8.24 1.71 2.06
C ILE A 469 -7.56 2.67 3.05
N THR A 470 -8.38 3.31 3.88
CA THR A 470 -7.99 4.12 5.04
C THR A 470 -8.65 3.54 6.27
N ILE A 471 -7.89 3.28 7.33
CA ILE A 471 -8.42 2.70 8.56
C ILE A 471 -9.33 3.69 9.28
N ARG A 472 -10.60 3.33 9.47
CA ARG A 472 -11.53 3.95 10.43
C ARG A 472 -11.68 3.02 11.63
N ASN A 473 -10.93 3.31 12.69
CA ASN A 473 -10.92 2.52 13.92
C ASN A 473 -12.14 2.85 14.83
N ALA A 474 -12.32 2.06 15.89
CA ALA A 474 -13.34 2.26 16.91
C ALA A 474 -13.17 3.58 17.66
N ASP A 475 -14.30 4.23 17.94
CA ASP A 475 -14.40 5.45 18.74
C ASP A 475 -14.94 5.18 20.16
N HIS A 476 -15.49 3.99 20.39
CA HIS A 476 -15.93 3.52 21.70
C HIS A 476 -15.33 2.14 21.99
N THR A 477 -14.82 1.98 23.21
CA THR A 477 -14.24 0.71 23.65
C THR A 477 -14.95 0.13 24.86
N PHE A 478 -14.87 -1.18 25.00
CA PHE A 478 -15.24 -1.90 26.21
C PHE A 478 -14.16 -2.93 26.58
N ASP A 479 -14.20 -3.43 27.81
CA ASP A 479 -13.22 -4.40 28.32
C ASP A 479 -13.72 -5.82 28.12
N LYS A 480 -14.62 -6.30 28.99
CA LYS A 480 -15.09 -7.71 28.98
C LYS A 480 -16.50 -7.90 28.45
N ARG A 481 -17.42 -7.01 28.82
CA ARG A 481 -18.84 -7.11 28.47
C ARG A 481 -19.42 -5.73 28.24
N LEU A 482 -20.25 -5.62 27.22
CA LEU A 482 -21.09 -4.46 26.97
C LEU A 482 -22.48 -4.91 26.58
N ASP A 483 -23.50 -4.41 27.28
CA ASP A 483 -24.89 -4.61 26.92
C ASP A 483 -25.40 -3.37 26.19
N LEU A 484 -25.95 -3.57 25.00
CA LEU A 484 -26.47 -2.57 24.09
C LEU A 484 -27.97 -2.73 23.88
N GLU A 485 -28.65 -1.62 23.64
CA GLU A 485 -30.01 -1.62 23.12
C GLU A 485 -30.01 -1.06 21.69
N VAL A 486 -30.51 -1.85 20.74
CA VAL A 486 -30.59 -1.51 19.31
C VAL A 486 -32.06 -1.46 18.93
N GLY A 487 -32.66 -0.26 18.92
CA GLY A 487 -34.08 -0.08 18.58
C GLY A 487 -35.02 -0.97 19.40
N GLY A 488 -34.83 -1.01 20.73
CA GLY A 488 -35.60 -1.86 21.65
C GLY A 488 -35.13 -3.31 21.79
N ARG A 489 -34.13 -3.75 21.02
CA ARG A 489 -33.54 -5.11 21.12
C ARG A 489 -32.30 -5.12 21.99
N GLN A 490 -32.21 -6.09 22.89
CA GLN A 490 -31.03 -6.32 23.73
C GLN A 490 -29.95 -7.08 22.94
N VAL A 491 -28.73 -6.57 22.96
CA VAL A 491 -27.55 -7.17 22.35
C VAL A 491 -26.42 -7.18 23.38
N THR A 492 -25.82 -8.35 23.62
CA THR A 492 -24.69 -8.48 24.55
C THR A 492 -23.41 -8.74 23.76
N LEU A 493 -22.41 -7.89 23.95
CA LEU A 493 -21.04 -8.09 23.48
C LEU A 493 -20.21 -8.72 24.59
N LEU A 494 -19.42 -9.74 24.27
CA LEU A 494 -18.48 -10.38 25.18
C LEU A 494 -17.12 -10.46 24.50
N ASN A 495 -16.12 -9.85 25.10
CA ASN A 495 -14.72 -10.06 24.71
C ASN A 495 -14.23 -11.34 25.39
N LEU A 496 -13.93 -12.35 24.60
CA LEU A 496 -13.46 -13.66 25.03
C LEU A 496 -11.97 -13.88 24.74
N GLY A 497 -11.28 -12.87 24.21
CA GLY A 497 -9.85 -12.90 23.96
C GLY A 497 -8.99 -12.70 25.22
N PRO A 498 -7.65 -12.82 25.10
CA PRO A 498 -6.93 -13.12 23.86
C PRO A 498 -7.10 -14.60 23.45
N ALA A 499 -7.35 -14.83 22.17
CA ALA A 499 -7.49 -16.16 21.56
C ALA A 499 -7.03 -16.15 20.09
N HIS A 500 -7.88 -15.70 19.16
CA HIS A 500 -7.48 -15.54 17.76
C HIS A 500 -6.52 -14.36 17.60
N THR A 501 -6.86 -13.23 18.23
CA THR A 501 -6.06 -12.00 18.34
C THR A 501 -5.91 -11.59 19.82
N ALA A 502 -5.46 -10.37 20.14
CA ALA A 502 -5.40 -9.93 21.54
C ALA A 502 -6.79 -9.71 22.17
N ALA A 503 -7.82 -9.46 21.37
CA ALA A 503 -9.21 -9.45 21.82
C ALA A 503 -10.18 -9.90 20.73
N ASP A 504 -11.10 -10.78 21.14
CA ASP A 504 -12.03 -11.44 20.22
C ASP A 504 -13.45 -11.33 20.78
N THR A 505 -14.26 -10.50 20.14
CA THR A 505 -15.62 -10.17 20.58
C THR A 505 -16.66 -11.05 19.91
N VAL A 506 -17.55 -11.62 20.71
CA VAL A 506 -18.77 -12.30 20.25
C VAL A 506 -20.01 -11.46 20.58
N ILE A 507 -21.04 -11.57 19.73
CA ILE A 507 -22.26 -10.79 19.83
C ILE A 507 -23.46 -11.72 19.96
N HIS A 508 -24.12 -11.67 21.12
CA HIS A 508 -25.29 -12.50 21.42
C HIS A 508 -26.59 -11.69 21.34
N ILE A 509 -27.57 -12.22 20.63
CA ILE A 509 -28.90 -11.66 20.43
C ILE A 509 -29.93 -12.67 20.99
N PRO A 510 -30.27 -12.59 22.29
CA PRO A 510 -31.00 -13.66 22.97
C PRO A 510 -32.42 -13.87 22.44
N ASP A 511 -33.14 -12.80 22.07
CA ASP A 511 -34.52 -12.89 21.58
C ASP A 511 -34.60 -13.58 20.21
N ALA A 512 -33.58 -13.38 19.37
CA ALA A 512 -33.48 -14.02 18.05
C ALA A 512 -32.79 -15.39 18.09
N GLY A 513 -32.14 -15.76 19.20
CA GLY A 513 -31.35 -17.00 19.33
C GLY A 513 -30.13 -17.03 18.40
N VAL A 514 -29.48 -15.88 18.19
CA VAL A 514 -28.34 -15.75 17.27
C VAL A 514 -27.08 -15.33 18.03
N LEU A 515 -25.96 -15.99 17.72
CA LEU A 515 -24.62 -15.64 18.17
C LEU A 515 -23.72 -15.36 16.95
N PHE A 516 -23.10 -14.20 16.88
CA PHE A 516 -21.99 -13.93 15.96
C PHE A 516 -20.68 -14.21 16.69
N GLY A 517 -19.85 -15.10 16.13
CA GLY A 517 -18.63 -15.57 16.78
C GLY A 517 -17.34 -14.86 16.36
N GLY A 518 -17.38 -14.04 15.31
CA GLY A 518 -16.16 -13.55 14.65
C GLY A 518 -15.20 -14.71 14.33
N ASP A 519 -13.91 -14.41 14.31
CA ASP A 519 -12.88 -15.41 14.03
C ASP A 519 -12.55 -16.31 15.22
N LEU A 520 -13.38 -16.33 16.28
CA LEU A 520 -13.36 -17.48 17.21
C LEU A 520 -13.97 -18.74 16.58
N LEU A 521 -14.61 -18.63 15.41
CA LEU A 521 -15.23 -19.75 14.72
C LEU A 521 -14.87 -19.79 13.23
N PHE A 522 -14.19 -20.86 12.84
CA PHE A 522 -13.92 -21.24 11.44
C PHE A 522 -14.60 -22.58 11.17
N ILE A 523 -15.66 -22.60 10.37
CA ILE A 523 -16.48 -23.80 10.15
C ILE A 523 -16.07 -24.46 8.84
N GLY A 524 -15.44 -25.65 8.93
CA GLY A 524 -14.92 -26.37 7.76
C GLY A 524 -13.65 -25.75 7.15
N CYS A 525 -13.09 -24.74 7.82
CA CYS A 525 -11.81 -24.10 7.52
C CYS A 525 -10.91 -24.24 8.75
N THR A 526 -9.61 -24.42 8.56
CA THR A 526 -8.66 -24.49 9.67
C THR A 526 -8.56 -23.13 10.36
N PRO A 527 -8.83 -23.04 11.69
CA PRO A 527 -8.58 -21.83 12.47
C PRO A 527 -7.11 -21.44 12.46
N ILE A 528 -6.81 -20.17 12.67
CA ILE A 528 -5.43 -19.67 12.79
C ILE A 528 -5.25 -18.90 14.08
N VAL A 529 -4.18 -19.16 14.83
CA VAL A 529 -3.93 -18.54 16.13
C VAL A 529 -2.83 -17.49 15.98
N TRP A 530 -3.18 -16.20 15.95
CA TRP A 530 -2.19 -15.12 15.90
C TRP A 530 -1.78 -14.67 17.31
N GLY A 531 -2.76 -14.51 18.21
CA GLY A 531 -2.55 -14.10 19.60
C GLY A 531 -2.25 -15.27 20.53
N GLY A 532 -3.21 -16.19 20.66
CA GLY A 532 -3.19 -17.24 21.67
C GLY A 532 -3.37 -16.71 23.11
N PRO A 533 -3.24 -17.57 24.15
CA PRO A 533 -2.95 -18.99 24.05
C PRO A 533 -4.16 -19.83 23.59
N ILE A 534 -3.89 -21.01 23.02
CA ILE A 534 -4.94 -21.92 22.52
C ILE A 534 -5.94 -22.33 23.63
N ALA A 535 -5.46 -22.47 24.87
CA ALA A 535 -6.32 -22.80 26.02
C ALA A 535 -7.42 -21.76 26.28
N ASN A 536 -7.15 -20.47 26.02
CA ASN A 536 -8.16 -19.42 26.15
C ASN A 536 -9.25 -19.57 25.08
N TRP A 537 -8.89 -19.95 23.86
CA TRP A 537 -9.84 -20.19 22.78
C TRP A 537 -10.78 -21.37 23.11
N ILE A 538 -10.25 -22.44 23.70
CA ILE A 538 -11.06 -23.56 24.21
C ILE A 538 -12.09 -23.06 25.25
N ALA A 539 -11.64 -22.24 26.22
CA ALA A 539 -12.54 -21.64 27.22
C ALA A 539 -13.57 -20.66 26.61
N ALA A 540 -13.19 -19.95 25.54
CA ALA A 540 -14.11 -19.10 24.78
C ALA A 540 -15.20 -19.94 24.10
N CYS A 541 -14.86 -21.11 23.55
CA CYS A 541 -15.84 -22.05 23.00
C CYS A 541 -16.83 -22.53 24.07
N ASP A 542 -16.35 -22.89 25.27
CA ASP A 542 -17.23 -23.28 26.38
C ASP A 542 -18.14 -22.14 26.84
N THR A 543 -17.63 -20.91 26.84
CA THR A 543 -18.42 -19.71 27.15
C THR A 543 -19.51 -19.47 26.10
N MET A 544 -19.20 -19.61 24.81
CA MET A 544 -20.16 -19.49 23.72
C MET A 544 -21.25 -20.58 23.79
N LEU A 545 -20.88 -21.82 24.10
CA LEU A 545 -21.84 -22.92 24.30
C LEU A 545 -22.81 -22.64 25.45
N ALA A 546 -22.34 -21.99 26.52
CA ALA A 546 -23.17 -21.62 27.66
C ALA A 546 -24.20 -20.51 27.36
N LEU A 547 -24.08 -19.80 26.23
CA LEU A 547 -25.06 -18.80 25.79
C LEU A 547 -26.33 -19.44 25.18
N ASP A 548 -26.29 -20.74 24.85
CA ASP A 548 -27.42 -21.53 24.34
C ASP A 548 -28.07 -20.95 23.07
N ALA A 549 -27.26 -20.37 22.18
CA ALA A 549 -27.72 -19.83 20.90
C ALA A 549 -27.89 -20.97 19.87
N PRO A 550 -29.11 -21.22 19.35
CA PRO A 550 -29.34 -22.28 18.37
C PRO A 550 -28.75 -21.97 16.99
N THR A 551 -28.53 -20.69 16.66
CA THR A 551 -27.96 -20.26 15.39
C THR A 551 -26.67 -19.50 15.64
N VAL A 552 -25.60 -19.91 14.96
CA VAL A 552 -24.26 -19.35 15.12
C VAL A 552 -23.75 -18.90 13.76
N VAL A 553 -23.35 -17.63 13.67
CA VAL A 553 -22.70 -17.03 12.50
C VAL A 553 -21.20 -16.99 12.78
N PRO A 554 -20.40 -17.85 12.13
CA PRO A 554 -18.95 -17.82 12.30
C PRO A 554 -18.33 -16.67 11.50
N GLY A 555 -17.10 -16.28 11.83
CA GLY A 555 -16.30 -15.36 11.00
C GLY A 555 -16.00 -15.98 9.64
N HIS A 556 -15.69 -17.28 9.60
CA HIS A 556 -15.41 -18.00 8.34
C HIS A 556 -16.22 -19.29 8.21
N GLY A 557 -16.74 -19.56 7.01
CA GLY A 557 -17.49 -20.77 6.71
C GLY A 557 -19.02 -20.65 6.86
N PRO A 558 -19.77 -21.75 6.76
CA PRO A 558 -21.22 -21.71 6.77
C PRO A 558 -21.83 -21.43 8.15
N ILE A 559 -23.01 -20.80 8.16
CA ILE A 559 -23.86 -20.65 9.35
C ILE A 559 -24.19 -22.03 9.93
N THR A 560 -24.07 -22.15 11.24
CA THR A 560 -24.09 -23.43 11.98
C THR A 560 -24.94 -23.32 13.26
N GLY A 561 -24.90 -24.34 14.11
CA GLY A 561 -25.37 -24.33 15.49
C GLY A 561 -24.24 -24.64 16.48
N PRO A 562 -24.58 -25.06 17.72
CA PRO A 562 -23.61 -25.45 18.75
C PRO A 562 -22.58 -26.51 18.30
N GLU A 563 -22.94 -27.36 17.35
CA GLU A 563 -22.05 -28.35 16.74
C GLU A 563 -20.82 -27.73 16.06
N GLY A 564 -20.95 -26.51 15.51
CA GLY A 564 -19.81 -25.79 14.95
C GLY A 564 -18.82 -25.32 16.01
N ILE A 565 -19.32 -24.89 17.17
CA ILE A 565 -18.47 -24.49 18.30
C ILE A 565 -17.74 -25.72 18.86
N HIS A 566 -18.42 -26.85 18.99
CA HIS A 566 -17.79 -28.12 19.36
C HIS A 566 -16.68 -28.51 18.38
N ALA A 567 -16.92 -28.42 17.07
CA ALA A 567 -15.91 -28.78 16.07
C ALA A 567 -14.62 -27.95 16.20
N VAL A 568 -14.73 -26.63 16.45
CA VAL A 568 -13.57 -25.76 16.64
C VAL A 568 -12.84 -26.06 17.95
N ARG A 569 -13.58 -26.26 19.05
CA ARG A 569 -12.99 -26.64 20.34
C ARG A 569 -12.23 -27.96 20.25
N ASP A 570 -12.88 -28.99 19.70
CA ASP A 570 -12.32 -30.33 19.57
C ASP A 570 -11.11 -30.35 18.60
N TYR A 571 -11.04 -29.42 17.63
CA TYR A 571 -9.86 -29.21 16.79
C TYR A 571 -8.66 -28.71 17.61
N PHE A 572 -8.87 -27.71 18.46
CA PHE A 572 -7.79 -27.15 19.27
C PHE A 572 -7.29 -28.12 20.33
N GLU A 573 -8.19 -28.89 20.95
CA GLU A 573 -7.79 -29.99 21.85
C GLU A 573 -6.90 -31.00 21.12
N TYR A 574 -7.30 -31.41 19.91
CA TYR A 574 -6.55 -32.37 19.10
C TYR A 574 -5.17 -31.84 18.68
N ILE A 575 -5.07 -30.64 18.11
CA ILE A 575 -3.78 -30.07 17.68
C ILE A 575 -2.86 -29.78 18.86
N THR A 576 -3.41 -29.37 20.01
CA THR A 576 -2.65 -29.22 21.25
C THR A 576 -2.03 -30.56 21.67
N GLU A 577 -2.80 -31.65 21.64
CA GLU A 577 -2.28 -32.99 21.96
C GLU A 577 -1.18 -33.43 20.99
N GLN A 578 -1.36 -33.20 19.68
CA GLN A 578 -0.37 -33.54 18.66
C GLN A 578 0.93 -32.72 18.83
N ALA A 579 0.82 -31.41 19.04
CA ALA A 579 1.98 -30.54 19.24
C ALA A 579 2.74 -30.87 20.54
N ASP A 580 2.01 -31.10 21.64
CA ASP A 580 2.61 -31.48 22.92
C ASP A 580 3.35 -32.83 22.83
N ASP A 581 2.80 -33.81 22.09
CA ASP A 581 3.49 -35.08 21.84
C ASP A 581 4.78 -34.91 21.04
N ALA A 582 4.73 -34.14 19.94
CA ALA A 582 5.90 -33.84 19.12
C ALA A 582 6.99 -33.13 19.95
N HIS A 583 6.60 -32.18 20.79
CA HIS A 583 7.51 -31.48 21.69
C HIS A 583 8.13 -32.43 22.73
N ARG A 584 7.34 -33.31 23.36
CA ARG A 584 7.86 -34.33 24.29
C ARG A 584 8.86 -35.30 23.63
N ARG A 585 8.73 -35.53 22.33
CA ARG A 585 9.67 -36.33 21.52
C ARG A 585 10.93 -35.57 21.10
N GLY A 586 11.03 -34.29 21.45
CA GLY A 586 12.19 -33.44 21.16
C GLY A 586 12.24 -32.93 19.72
N LEU A 587 11.11 -32.93 18.99
CA LEU A 587 11.03 -32.34 17.67
C LEU A 587 10.96 -30.81 17.79
N SER A 588 11.68 -30.10 16.91
CA SER A 588 11.48 -28.66 16.71
C SER A 588 10.08 -28.35 16.18
N PHE A 589 9.62 -27.11 16.33
CA PHE A 589 8.28 -26.73 15.84
C PHE A 589 8.14 -26.92 14.31
N ILE A 590 9.23 -26.74 13.56
CA ILE A 590 9.28 -26.95 12.10
C ILE A 590 9.04 -28.43 11.78
N GLU A 591 9.76 -29.33 12.47
CA GLU A 591 9.61 -30.78 12.30
C GLU A 591 8.22 -31.25 12.74
N ALA A 592 7.70 -30.69 13.84
CA ALA A 592 6.36 -30.98 14.33
C ALA A 592 5.30 -30.56 13.30
N ALA A 593 5.37 -29.33 12.77
CA ALA A 593 4.43 -28.85 11.76
C ALA A 593 4.48 -29.67 10.46
N ASP A 594 5.67 -30.08 10.00
CA ASP A 594 5.82 -30.87 8.77
C ASP A 594 5.22 -32.29 8.93
N THR A 595 5.39 -32.88 10.12
CA THR A 595 4.98 -34.26 10.42
C THR A 595 3.61 -34.39 11.10
N ILE A 596 2.93 -33.27 11.39
CA ILE A 596 1.65 -33.29 12.12
C ILE A 596 0.57 -34.11 11.38
N ASP A 597 -0.12 -34.94 12.15
CA ASP A 597 -1.34 -35.61 11.73
C ASP A 597 -2.52 -34.67 11.98
N LEU A 598 -3.32 -34.41 10.94
CA LEU A 598 -4.52 -33.58 11.04
C LEU A 598 -5.76 -34.42 11.37
N GLY A 599 -5.65 -35.75 11.32
CA GLY A 599 -6.72 -36.69 11.66
C GLY A 599 -8.05 -36.34 10.98
N PRO A 600 -9.15 -36.17 11.72
CA PRO A 600 -10.47 -35.89 11.15
C PRO A 600 -10.57 -34.51 10.46
N TYR A 601 -9.61 -33.62 10.72
CA TYR A 601 -9.58 -32.24 10.21
C TYR A 601 -8.76 -32.08 8.93
N ALA A 602 -8.18 -33.17 8.40
CA ALA A 602 -7.35 -33.14 7.20
C ALA A 602 -8.05 -32.61 5.94
N ASN A 603 -9.39 -32.66 5.91
CA ASN A 603 -10.21 -32.19 4.79
C ASN A 603 -10.75 -30.76 4.97
N TRP A 604 -10.41 -30.07 6.06
CA TRP A 604 -10.78 -28.67 6.22
C TRP A 604 -9.99 -27.80 5.25
N LEU A 605 -10.62 -26.70 4.80
CA LEU A 605 -9.95 -25.73 3.94
C LEU A 605 -8.78 -25.09 4.68
N ASP A 606 -7.75 -24.70 3.91
CA ASP A 606 -6.60 -23.95 4.40
C ASP A 606 -5.82 -24.65 5.54
N ALA A 607 -5.68 -25.98 5.42
CA ALA A 607 -4.98 -26.84 6.38
C ALA A 607 -3.56 -26.38 6.73
N GLU A 608 -2.90 -25.63 5.84
CA GLU A 608 -1.58 -25.03 6.08
C GLU A 608 -1.54 -24.07 7.28
N ARG A 609 -2.69 -23.52 7.71
CA ARG A 609 -2.80 -22.71 8.94
C ARG A 609 -2.34 -23.44 10.20
N VAL A 610 -2.30 -24.79 10.17
CA VAL A 610 -1.72 -25.59 11.24
C VAL A 610 -0.27 -25.22 11.57
N VAL A 611 0.50 -24.72 10.61
CA VAL A 611 1.89 -24.26 10.84
C VAL A 611 1.94 -23.18 11.92
N VAL A 612 1.02 -22.21 11.84
CA VAL A 612 0.92 -21.12 12.81
C VAL A 612 0.41 -21.64 14.15
N ASN A 613 -0.56 -22.55 14.15
CA ASN A 613 -1.11 -23.12 15.38
C ASN A 613 -0.07 -23.93 16.16
N VAL A 614 0.73 -24.74 15.47
CA VAL A 614 1.85 -25.48 16.07
C VAL A 614 2.92 -24.52 16.55
N TYR A 615 3.26 -23.51 15.76
CA TYR A 615 4.22 -22.48 16.15
C TYR A 615 3.82 -21.77 17.44
N GLN A 616 2.57 -21.29 17.55
CA GLN A 616 2.10 -20.66 18.79
C GLN A 616 2.10 -21.63 19.96
N ARG A 617 1.66 -22.87 19.76
CA ARG A 617 1.70 -23.85 20.84
C ARG A 617 3.14 -24.08 21.33
N TYR A 618 4.11 -24.11 20.43
CA TYR A 618 5.52 -24.22 20.82
C TYR A 618 6.02 -22.99 21.60
N ARG A 619 5.57 -21.78 21.27
CA ARG A 619 5.87 -20.58 22.09
C ARG A 619 5.25 -20.64 23.48
N GLU A 620 4.09 -21.27 23.63
CA GLU A 620 3.47 -21.49 24.94
C GLU A 620 4.24 -22.52 25.80
N LEU A 621 4.82 -23.53 25.15
CA LEU A 621 5.58 -24.60 25.81
C LEU A 621 7.03 -24.19 26.13
N ASP A 622 7.66 -23.43 25.24
CA ASP A 622 9.06 -23.03 25.32
C ASP A 622 9.22 -21.52 25.01
N PRO A 623 9.48 -20.69 26.06
CA PRO A 623 9.73 -19.26 25.91
C PRO A 623 10.93 -18.90 25.03
N ASP A 624 11.86 -19.84 24.79
CA ASP A 624 13.04 -19.63 23.94
C ASP A 624 12.71 -19.82 22.43
N THR A 625 11.48 -20.22 22.09
CA THR A 625 11.02 -20.32 20.70
C THR A 625 11.08 -18.94 20.02
N PRO A 626 11.80 -18.78 18.88
CA PRO A 626 11.97 -17.48 18.24
C PRO A 626 10.65 -16.81 17.84
N GLN A 627 10.57 -15.49 18.00
CA GLN A 627 9.48 -14.70 17.45
C GLN A 627 9.64 -14.54 15.94
N LEU A 628 8.65 -14.96 15.17
CA LEU A 628 8.63 -14.91 13.71
C LEU A 628 7.61 -13.88 13.25
N GLY A 629 7.96 -13.11 12.21
CA GLY A 629 7.03 -12.18 11.55
C GLY A 629 5.98 -12.91 10.70
N VAL A 630 4.88 -12.21 10.41
CA VAL A 630 3.74 -12.74 9.64
C VAL A 630 4.14 -13.23 8.25
N ILE A 631 5.01 -12.50 7.53
CA ILE A 631 5.47 -12.90 6.19
C ILE A 631 6.28 -14.20 6.23
N THR A 632 7.11 -14.38 7.27
CA THR A 632 7.86 -15.63 7.47
C THR A 632 6.91 -16.79 7.70
N LEU A 633 5.92 -16.62 8.58
CA LEU A 633 4.90 -17.65 8.83
C LEU A 633 4.09 -17.97 7.56
N LEU A 634 3.67 -16.96 6.79
CA LEU A 634 2.97 -17.14 5.52
C LEU A 634 3.81 -17.92 4.50
N THR A 635 5.11 -17.64 4.43
CA THR A 635 6.05 -18.37 3.57
C THR A 635 6.14 -19.84 3.99
N MET A 636 6.24 -20.11 5.29
CA MET A 636 6.25 -21.48 5.81
C MET A 636 4.94 -22.23 5.53
N GLN A 637 3.79 -21.55 5.62
CA GLN A 637 2.49 -22.10 5.24
C GLN A 637 2.44 -22.47 3.75
N ALA A 638 2.94 -21.59 2.88
CA ALA A 638 3.01 -21.83 1.44
C ALA A 638 3.89 -23.05 1.11
N GLU A 639 5.04 -23.17 1.76
CA GLU A 639 5.94 -24.34 1.62
C GLU A 639 5.27 -25.63 2.10
N TRP A 640 4.60 -25.58 3.26
CA TRP A 640 3.86 -26.73 3.80
C TRP A 640 2.75 -27.18 2.84
N HIS A 641 1.99 -26.22 2.30
CA HIS A 641 0.91 -26.48 1.34
C HIS A 641 1.46 -27.14 0.07
N ALA A 642 2.56 -26.61 -0.49
CA ALA A 642 3.19 -27.14 -1.70
C ALA A 642 3.69 -28.59 -1.51
N LYS A 643 4.30 -28.93 -0.37
CA LYS A 643 4.79 -30.29 -0.08
C LYS A 643 3.68 -31.34 -0.02
N ARG A 644 2.47 -30.96 0.36
CA ARG A 644 1.32 -31.87 0.52
C ARG A 644 0.41 -31.90 -0.71
N GLY A 645 0.34 -30.82 -1.48
CA GLY A 645 -0.33 -30.81 -2.78
C GLY A 645 0.39 -31.59 -3.89
N ALA A 646 1.70 -31.84 -3.72
CA ALA A 646 2.50 -32.66 -4.63
C ALA A 646 2.42 -34.19 -4.39
N ARG A 647 1.59 -34.65 -3.46
CA ARG A 647 1.45 -36.07 -3.07
C ARG A 647 0.20 -36.73 -3.63
#